data_AF-A0A3M1F5F1-F1
#
_entry.id   AF-A0A3M1F5F1-F1
#
_cell.length_a   1.000
_cell.length_b   1.000
_cell.length_c   1.000
_cell.angle_alpha   90.00
_cell.angle_beta   90.00
_cell.angle_gamma   90.00
#
_symmetry.space_group_name_H-M   'P 1'
#
loop_
_entity.id
_entity.type
_entity.pdbx_description
1 polymer ?
#
loop_
_entity_poly.entity_id
_entity_poly.type
_entity_poly.pdbx_seq_one_letter_code
_entity_poly.pdbx_strand_id
1 'polypeptide(L)'
;KASVKGVVKVLSKMGISTMQSYCGAQIFEALGLKQELVDKYFTWTPTRIEGVGLEELYEEVRRRHRKAFPARPLNGHVLPPGGEYQWRRDGERHLFNPETIHYLQRACRNGDYATFKKYTSLVDNQATELYTLRGLLEFKFPENPIPIEEVEPVESICRRFKTGAMSYGSISKEAHEALAIAMNRLGGKSNTGEGGEDPARYEPLPNGDSKNSAIKQVASGRFGVTSEYLVMAKELQIKMAQGAKPGEGGQLPGRKVYPWIAKVRHSTPGVGLISPPPHHDIYSIEDLAELIHDLKNANHNARINVKLVSEVGVGTIAAGVAKGHADVILISGHDGGTGASPQTSIKYAGLPWELGIAETNQTLVLNNLRSRVVLETDGQLKTGRDLAIAALLGAEEYGFATAPLVVLGCVMMRVCHMDTCPVGVATQNPELRKKFMGDPDHVVNFMRFIAQELREYMAKLGFRTVDEMIGRTDMLEPRKAVDHWKAKGVDLSQILYRPDVPEHVGRYCQIPQDHGLDKALDNQVLLDLCKPALERGEPVSATLPIRNTNRVVGTILGSEITRRYGRAGLPEDTILLRFQGSAGQSFGAFTPKGLTLVLEGDGNDYFGKGLSGAKVIAYPPEGSTFPAEENIIIGNVAFYGATSGQAYIRGLAGERFCVRNSGVHAVVEGVGDHGCEYMTGGRVVVLGPTGRNFAAGMSGGIAYVLDEVGDFHLRCNQAMVDLERLEDPDEIAEVENMIRLHGEYTASPVAARVLANWPEMVSKFVKVYPKDYRRMLEIIAQVEKEGLSGEEALMAAFEQNKNDLARVSGN
;
A
#
# COMPACT_ATOMS: atom_id res chain seq x y z
N LYS A 1 -27.60 5.89 -11.86
CA LYS A 1 -26.59 6.28 -10.83
C LYS A 1 -25.48 5.24 -10.66
N ALA A 2 -25.78 3.98 -10.30
CA ALA A 2 -24.76 2.94 -10.07
C ALA A 2 -23.87 2.66 -11.29
N SER A 3 -24.44 2.50 -12.48
CA SER A 3 -23.68 2.25 -13.71
C SER A 3 -22.71 3.39 -14.06
N VAL A 4 -23.15 4.65 -13.91
CA VAL A 4 -22.29 5.82 -14.14
C VAL A 4 -21.08 5.82 -13.19
N LYS A 5 -21.31 5.59 -11.89
CA LYS A 5 -20.21 5.45 -10.92
C LYS A 5 -19.30 4.27 -11.25
N GLY A 6 -19.87 3.15 -11.69
CA GLY A 6 -19.12 1.98 -12.12
C GLY A 6 -18.21 2.26 -13.31
N VAL A 7 -18.73 2.93 -14.34
CA VAL A 7 -17.96 3.32 -15.53
C VAL A 7 -16.85 4.31 -15.16
N VAL A 8 -17.17 5.42 -14.48
CA VAL A 8 -16.16 6.40 -14.04
C VAL A 8 -15.05 5.73 -13.23
N LYS A 9 -15.41 4.77 -12.38
CA LYS A 9 -14.45 4.01 -11.58
C LYS A 9 -13.56 3.07 -12.40
N VAL A 10 -14.06 2.50 -13.49
CA VAL A 10 -13.23 1.69 -14.41
C VAL A 10 -12.26 2.60 -15.17
N LEU A 11 -12.73 3.74 -15.67
CA LEU A 11 -11.91 4.74 -16.38
C LEU A 11 -10.77 5.25 -15.49
N SER A 12 -11.07 5.60 -14.23
CA SER A 12 -10.09 6.18 -13.32
C SER A 12 -8.96 5.23 -12.93
N LYS A 13 -9.13 3.91 -13.09
CA LYS A 13 -8.06 2.92 -12.79
C LYS A 13 -6.82 3.16 -13.64
N MET A 14 -6.98 3.72 -14.84
CA MET A 14 -5.91 4.05 -15.78
C MET A 14 -5.70 5.55 -15.93
N GLY A 15 -6.22 6.37 -15.00
CA GLY A 15 -6.10 7.82 -15.06
C GLY A 15 -6.90 8.50 -16.19
N ILE A 16 -7.88 7.82 -16.78
CA ILE A 16 -8.68 8.37 -17.87
C ILE A 16 -9.85 9.18 -17.31
N SER A 17 -9.96 10.45 -17.71
CA SER A 17 -11.00 11.36 -17.21
C SER A 17 -12.23 11.48 -18.12
N THR A 18 -12.15 11.05 -19.38
CA THR A 18 -13.26 11.24 -20.35
C THR A 18 -13.71 9.93 -20.98
N MET A 19 -15.02 9.81 -21.19
CA MET A 19 -15.60 8.65 -21.88
C MET A 19 -15.26 8.62 -23.37
N GLN A 20 -15.05 9.79 -23.98
CA GLN A 20 -14.65 9.90 -25.38
C GLN A 20 -13.27 9.27 -25.62
N SER A 21 -12.29 9.53 -24.74
CA SER A 21 -10.96 8.91 -24.84
C SER A 21 -10.98 7.40 -24.55
N TYR A 22 -11.88 6.93 -23.67
CA TYR A 22 -11.97 5.51 -23.35
C TYR A 22 -12.66 4.70 -24.46
N CYS A 23 -13.61 5.31 -25.18
CA CYS A 23 -14.36 4.63 -26.22
C CYS A 23 -13.42 4.20 -27.36
N GLY A 24 -13.37 2.89 -27.65
CA GLY A 24 -12.50 2.34 -28.68
C GLY A 24 -11.03 2.15 -28.29
N ALA A 25 -10.59 2.60 -27.10
CA ALA A 25 -9.22 2.48 -26.64
C ALA A 25 -8.81 1.05 -26.24
N GLN A 26 -9.79 0.15 -26.05
CA GLN A 26 -9.58 -1.26 -25.71
C GLN A 26 -8.67 -1.47 -24.49
N ILE A 27 -8.97 -0.79 -23.38
CA ILE A 27 -8.26 -0.90 -22.10
C ILE A 27 -8.65 -2.22 -21.40
N PHE A 28 -8.34 -3.33 -22.05
CA PHE A 28 -8.65 -4.70 -21.65
C PHE A 28 -7.53 -5.63 -22.13
N GLU A 29 -7.40 -6.77 -21.47
CA GLU A 29 -6.58 -7.87 -21.95
C GLU A 29 -7.45 -9.12 -22.08
N ALA A 30 -7.31 -9.83 -23.19
CA ALA A 30 -8.04 -11.06 -23.46
C ALA A 30 -7.24 -12.27 -22.98
N LEU A 31 -7.80 -12.98 -21.99
CA LEU A 31 -7.24 -14.25 -21.51
C LEU A 31 -8.12 -15.40 -22.01
N GLY A 32 -7.58 -16.31 -22.82
CA GLY A 32 -8.32 -17.47 -23.30
C GLY A 32 -9.01 -17.31 -24.66
N LEU A 33 -8.64 -16.34 -25.50
CA LEU A 33 -9.24 -16.13 -26.83
C LEU A 33 -8.19 -16.34 -27.93
N LYS A 34 -8.53 -17.03 -29.02
CA LYS A 34 -7.59 -17.22 -30.15
C LYS A 34 -7.20 -15.90 -30.80
N GLN A 35 -5.96 -15.81 -31.27
CA GLN A 35 -5.43 -14.62 -31.95
C GLN A 35 -6.29 -14.24 -33.17
N GLU A 36 -6.68 -15.20 -34.02
CA GLU A 36 -7.53 -14.93 -35.20
C GLU A 36 -8.88 -14.28 -34.84
N LEU A 37 -9.49 -14.69 -33.72
CA LEU A 37 -10.73 -14.10 -33.23
C LEU A 37 -10.51 -12.64 -32.81
N VAL A 38 -9.43 -12.40 -32.05
CA VAL A 38 -9.06 -11.07 -31.58
C VAL A 38 -8.72 -10.15 -32.74
N ASP A 39 -7.92 -10.60 -33.71
CA ASP A 39 -7.54 -9.82 -34.89
C ASP A 39 -8.75 -9.34 -35.68
N LYS A 40 -9.79 -10.16 -35.79
CA LYS A 40 -11.00 -9.86 -36.56
C LYS A 40 -12.02 -8.99 -35.81
N TYR A 41 -12.20 -9.20 -34.50
CA TYR A 41 -13.32 -8.60 -33.76
C TYR A 41 -12.90 -7.63 -32.64
N PHE A 42 -11.66 -7.73 -32.16
CA PHE A 42 -11.11 -6.93 -31.05
C PHE A 42 -9.66 -6.52 -31.37
N THR A 43 -9.42 -6.07 -32.60
CA THR A 43 -8.09 -5.84 -33.16
C THR A 43 -7.23 -4.99 -32.22
N TRP A 44 -6.00 -5.46 -31.96
CA TRP A 44 -5.00 -4.90 -31.03
C TRP A 44 -5.19 -5.19 -29.53
N THR A 45 -6.27 -5.87 -29.10
CA THR A 45 -6.34 -6.38 -27.73
C THR A 45 -5.28 -7.48 -27.52
N PRO A 46 -4.43 -7.43 -26.49
CA PRO A 46 -3.45 -8.49 -26.24
C PRO A 46 -4.11 -9.82 -25.86
N THR A 47 -3.60 -10.96 -26.36
CA THR A 47 -4.03 -12.31 -25.97
C THR A 47 -2.89 -13.33 -25.89
N ARG A 48 -2.11 -13.25 -24.81
CA ARG A 48 -0.78 -13.92 -24.69
C ARG A 48 -0.79 -15.45 -24.61
N ILE A 49 -1.94 -16.07 -24.31
CA ILE A 49 -2.06 -17.52 -24.16
C ILE A 49 -3.04 -18.16 -25.14
N GLU A 50 -3.60 -17.37 -26.05
CA GLU A 50 -4.67 -17.79 -26.95
C GLU A 50 -5.84 -18.50 -26.23
N GLY A 51 -6.58 -19.40 -26.90
CA GLY A 51 -7.62 -20.21 -26.25
C GLY A 51 -8.77 -20.60 -27.18
N VAL A 52 -9.98 -20.13 -26.89
CA VAL A 52 -11.20 -20.49 -27.64
C VAL A 52 -11.40 -19.63 -28.90
N GLY A 53 -11.92 -20.25 -29.96
CA GLY A 53 -12.34 -19.58 -31.20
C GLY A 53 -13.87 -19.49 -31.32
N LEU A 54 -14.35 -19.20 -32.54
CA LEU A 54 -15.78 -19.03 -32.81
C LEU A 54 -16.58 -20.32 -32.57
N GLU A 55 -16.03 -21.48 -32.94
CA GLU A 55 -16.67 -22.78 -32.78
C GLU A 55 -16.92 -23.10 -31.31
N GLU A 56 -15.91 -22.90 -30.46
CA GLU A 56 -16.05 -23.16 -29.03
C GLU A 56 -16.99 -22.15 -28.36
N LEU A 57 -16.95 -20.88 -28.76
CA LEU A 57 -17.88 -19.85 -28.28
C LEU A 57 -19.33 -20.17 -28.68
N TYR A 58 -19.54 -20.60 -29.94
CA TYR A 58 -20.84 -21.03 -30.43
C TYR A 58 -21.36 -22.22 -29.61
N GLU A 59 -20.54 -23.23 -29.34
CA GLU A 59 -20.96 -24.38 -28.54
C GLU A 59 -21.35 -23.97 -27.12
N GLU A 60 -20.58 -23.09 -26.48
CA GLU A 60 -20.88 -22.60 -25.13
C GLU A 60 -22.24 -21.88 -25.08
N VAL A 61 -22.48 -20.97 -26.03
CA VAL A 61 -23.74 -20.23 -26.15
C VAL A 61 -24.89 -21.21 -26.44
N ARG A 62 -24.69 -22.17 -27.35
CA ARG A 62 -25.69 -23.19 -27.71
C ARG A 62 -26.08 -24.06 -26.51
N ARG A 63 -25.13 -24.47 -25.67
CA ARG A 63 -25.40 -25.24 -24.45
C ARG A 63 -26.22 -24.46 -23.44
N ARG A 64 -25.90 -23.18 -23.20
CA ARG A 64 -26.69 -22.29 -22.32
C ARG A 64 -28.09 -22.07 -22.87
N HIS A 65 -28.22 -21.86 -24.18
CA HIS A 65 -29.51 -21.72 -24.86
C HIS A 65 -30.38 -22.97 -24.70
N ARG A 66 -29.85 -24.18 -24.97
CA ARG A 66 -30.59 -25.44 -24.79
C ARG A 66 -31.05 -25.67 -23.35
N LYS A 67 -30.27 -25.21 -22.37
CA LYS A 67 -30.65 -25.29 -20.95
C LYS A 67 -31.82 -24.36 -20.61
N ALA A 68 -31.86 -23.16 -21.20
CA ALA A 68 -32.95 -22.20 -21.03
C ALA A 68 -34.22 -22.60 -21.81
N PHE A 69 -34.05 -23.23 -22.98
CA PHE A 69 -35.10 -23.67 -23.88
C PHE A 69 -35.04 -25.19 -24.13
N PRO A 70 -35.34 -26.02 -23.10
CA PRO A 70 -35.32 -27.47 -23.26
C PRO A 70 -36.48 -27.94 -24.16
N ALA A 71 -36.25 -29.01 -24.93
CA ALA A 71 -37.26 -29.57 -25.84
C ALA A 71 -38.53 -30.07 -25.12
N ARG A 72 -38.43 -30.38 -23.82
CA ARG A 72 -39.56 -30.66 -22.94
C ARG A 72 -39.62 -29.59 -21.86
N PRO A 73 -40.73 -28.84 -21.72
CA PRO A 73 -40.89 -27.87 -20.65
C PRO A 73 -40.77 -28.56 -19.29
N LEU A 74 -39.92 -28.02 -18.41
CA LEU A 74 -39.79 -28.45 -17.03
C LEU A 74 -40.45 -27.39 -16.14
N ASN A 75 -41.23 -27.80 -15.14
CA ASN A 75 -41.68 -26.88 -14.09
C ASN A 75 -40.48 -26.43 -13.27
N GLY A 76 -40.31 -25.11 -13.09
CA GLY A 76 -39.24 -24.53 -12.25
C GLY A 76 -38.18 -23.72 -13.01
N HIS A 77 -38.60 -22.70 -13.76
CA HIS A 77 -37.71 -21.72 -14.40
C HIS A 77 -37.10 -20.74 -13.38
N VAL A 78 -36.31 -21.24 -12.43
CA VAL A 78 -35.50 -20.41 -11.54
C VAL A 78 -34.04 -20.45 -11.98
N LEU A 79 -33.33 -19.34 -11.81
CA LEU A 79 -31.90 -19.31 -12.05
C LEU A 79 -31.17 -20.22 -11.04
N PRO A 80 -30.08 -20.89 -11.44
CA PRO A 80 -29.28 -21.65 -10.50
C PRO A 80 -28.71 -20.70 -9.42
N PRO A 81 -28.47 -21.20 -8.19
CA PRO A 81 -27.97 -20.39 -7.07
C PRO A 81 -26.56 -19.82 -7.29
N GLY A 82 -25.86 -20.28 -8.34
CA GLY A 82 -24.49 -19.89 -8.68
C GLY A 82 -23.45 -20.43 -7.71
N GLY A 83 -22.24 -19.89 -7.80
CA GLY A 83 -21.14 -20.20 -6.90
C GLY A 83 -19.90 -19.34 -7.14
N GLU A 84 -19.94 -18.38 -8.07
CA GLU A 84 -18.77 -17.61 -8.48
C GLU A 84 -18.18 -16.76 -7.34
N TYR A 85 -19.04 -16.10 -6.54
CA TYR A 85 -18.62 -15.17 -5.49
C TYR A 85 -18.38 -15.85 -4.14
N GLN A 86 -19.06 -16.95 -3.88
CA GLN A 86 -18.98 -17.72 -2.66
C GLN A 86 -19.17 -19.20 -2.97
N TRP A 87 -18.36 -20.04 -2.33
CA TRP A 87 -18.45 -21.48 -2.50
C TRP A 87 -19.85 -21.98 -2.14
N ARG A 88 -20.39 -22.83 -3.01
CA ARG A 88 -21.59 -23.63 -2.78
C ARG A 88 -21.32 -25.06 -3.23
N ARG A 89 -21.96 -26.04 -2.59
CA ARG A 89 -21.76 -27.46 -2.88
C ARG A 89 -21.95 -27.80 -4.36
N ASP A 90 -23.02 -27.27 -4.96
CA ASP A 90 -23.42 -27.52 -6.35
C ASP A 90 -23.12 -26.32 -7.28
N GLY A 91 -22.20 -25.44 -6.87
CA GLY A 91 -21.84 -24.21 -7.59
C GLY A 91 -20.49 -24.29 -8.29
N GLU A 92 -19.98 -23.12 -8.70
CA GLU A 92 -18.61 -22.96 -9.21
C GLU A 92 -17.59 -23.49 -8.21
N ARG A 93 -16.50 -24.06 -8.71
CA ARG A 93 -15.46 -24.65 -7.88
C ARG A 93 -14.52 -23.58 -7.32
N HIS A 94 -13.93 -23.86 -6.16
CA HIS A 94 -12.97 -22.99 -5.49
C HIS A 94 -11.81 -23.81 -4.92
N LEU A 95 -10.58 -23.32 -5.09
CA LEU A 95 -9.37 -23.92 -4.50
C LEU A 95 -9.47 -24.04 -2.97
N PHE A 96 -10.11 -23.07 -2.32
CA PHE A 96 -10.52 -23.20 -0.92
C PHE A 96 -11.99 -23.60 -0.85
N ASN A 97 -12.21 -24.79 -0.33
CA ASN A 97 -13.49 -25.42 -0.05
C ASN A 97 -13.45 -26.01 1.38
N PRO A 98 -14.58 -26.46 1.95
CA PRO A 98 -14.62 -26.95 3.33
C PRO A 98 -13.60 -28.07 3.64
N GLU A 99 -13.36 -28.97 2.67
CA GLU A 99 -12.46 -30.11 2.86
C GLU A 99 -10.98 -29.68 2.89
N THR A 100 -10.54 -28.89 1.90
CA THR A 100 -9.17 -28.34 1.87
C THR A 100 -8.88 -27.47 3.09
N ILE A 101 -9.84 -26.66 3.54
CA ILE A 101 -9.73 -25.86 4.77
C ILE A 101 -9.54 -26.77 5.99
N HIS A 102 -10.36 -27.82 6.11
CA HIS A 102 -10.31 -28.74 7.24
C HIS A 102 -8.95 -29.45 7.34
N TYR A 103 -8.46 -30.02 6.22
CA TYR A 103 -7.17 -30.72 6.22
C TYR A 103 -6.00 -29.79 6.49
N LEU A 104 -5.99 -28.58 5.91
CA LEU A 104 -4.93 -27.60 6.17
C LEU A 104 -4.87 -27.19 7.64
N GLN A 105 -6.02 -26.85 8.24
CA GLN A 105 -6.10 -26.49 9.65
C GLN A 105 -5.67 -27.64 10.56
N ARG A 106 -6.14 -28.87 10.29
CA ARG A 106 -5.80 -30.05 11.07
C ARG A 106 -4.31 -30.39 11.00
N ALA A 107 -3.72 -30.35 9.80
CA ALA A 107 -2.30 -30.60 9.60
C ALA A 107 -1.44 -29.64 10.42
N CYS A 108 -1.72 -28.33 10.30
CA CYS A 108 -0.90 -27.30 10.92
C CYS A 108 -1.08 -27.23 12.45
N ARG A 109 -2.30 -27.52 12.96
CA ARG A 109 -2.56 -27.61 14.41
C ARG A 109 -1.86 -28.80 15.06
N ASN A 110 -1.85 -29.94 14.38
CA ASN A 110 -1.32 -31.18 14.93
C ASN A 110 0.17 -31.41 14.62
N GLY A 111 0.80 -30.54 13.81
CA GLY A 111 2.16 -30.77 13.34
C GLY A 111 2.28 -32.00 12.40
N ASP A 112 1.21 -32.33 11.66
CA ASP A 112 1.14 -33.56 10.84
C ASP A 112 1.34 -33.29 9.35
N TYR A 113 2.56 -33.55 8.88
CA TYR A 113 2.94 -33.41 7.47
C TYR A 113 2.22 -34.38 6.54
N ALA A 114 1.88 -35.60 6.99
CA ALA A 114 1.15 -36.55 6.15
C ALA A 114 -0.27 -36.06 5.86
N THR A 115 -0.93 -35.43 6.84
CA THR A 115 -2.21 -34.74 6.62
C THR A 115 -2.04 -33.51 5.72
N PHE A 116 -0.92 -32.78 5.81
CA PHE A 116 -0.60 -31.70 4.87
C PHE A 116 -0.51 -32.20 3.42
N LYS A 117 0.15 -33.34 3.17
CA LYS A 117 0.20 -33.96 1.84
C LYS A 117 -1.18 -34.35 1.30
N LYS A 118 -2.13 -34.74 2.16
CA LYS A 118 -3.53 -34.94 1.76
C LYS A 118 -4.16 -33.62 1.29
N TYR A 119 -3.96 -32.54 2.05
CA TYR A 119 -4.39 -31.21 1.65
C TYR A 119 -3.80 -30.79 0.30
N THR A 120 -2.48 -30.90 0.11
CA THR A 120 -1.83 -30.46 -1.14
C THR A 120 -2.26 -31.33 -2.31
N SER A 121 -2.46 -32.64 -2.12
CA SER A 121 -3.02 -33.50 -3.16
C SER A 121 -4.43 -33.08 -3.59
N LEU A 122 -5.28 -32.60 -2.68
CA LEU A 122 -6.62 -32.11 -3.05
C LEU A 122 -6.54 -30.81 -3.86
N VAL A 123 -5.60 -29.92 -3.52
CA VAL A 123 -5.39 -28.67 -4.26
C VAL A 123 -4.77 -28.93 -5.63
N ASP A 124 -3.73 -29.76 -5.70
CA ASP A 124 -2.98 -30.07 -6.92
C ASP A 124 -3.80 -30.98 -7.86
N ASN A 125 -4.57 -31.94 -7.36
CA ASN A 125 -5.44 -32.77 -8.21
C ASN A 125 -6.64 -31.98 -8.75
N GLN A 126 -7.13 -30.97 -8.03
CA GLN A 126 -8.13 -30.04 -8.57
C GLN A 126 -7.57 -29.20 -9.73
N ALA A 127 -6.25 -29.08 -9.88
CA ALA A 127 -5.64 -28.47 -11.06
C ALA A 127 -5.92 -29.29 -12.35
N THR A 128 -6.25 -30.57 -12.24
CA THR A 128 -6.73 -31.36 -13.40
C THR A 128 -8.12 -30.94 -13.88
N GLU A 129 -8.90 -30.24 -13.06
CA GLU A 129 -10.15 -29.58 -13.45
C GLU A 129 -9.91 -28.14 -14.01
N LEU A 130 -8.65 -27.74 -14.22
CA LEU A 130 -8.20 -26.53 -14.95
C LEU A 130 -8.56 -25.17 -14.32
N TYR A 131 -8.28 -24.97 -13.03
CA TYR A 131 -8.62 -23.72 -12.33
C TYR A 131 -7.60 -22.59 -12.53
N THR A 132 -6.36 -22.92 -12.87
CA THR A 132 -5.22 -22.00 -12.90
C THR A 132 -4.28 -22.32 -14.07
N LEU A 133 -3.49 -21.34 -14.52
CA LEU A 133 -2.51 -21.56 -15.60
C LEU A 133 -1.41 -22.55 -15.19
N ARG A 134 -0.90 -22.46 -13.96
CA ARG A 134 0.04 -23.46 -13.42
C ARG A 134 -0.51 -24.88 -13.31
N GLY A 135 -1.83 -25.06 -13.38
CA GLY A 135 -2.46 -26.37 -13.50
C GLY A 135 -2.29 -27.03 -14.87
N LEU A 136 -1.98 -26.22 -15.90
CA LEU A 136 -1.71 -26.66 -17.27
C LEU A 136 -0.23 -26.99 -17.51
N LEU A 137 0.64 -26.81 -16.51
CA LEU A 137 2.07 -27.08 -16.59
C LEU A 137 2.40 -28.43 -15.95
N GLU A 138 3.33 -29.17 -16.53
CA GLU A 138 3.93 -30.38 -15.98
C GLU A 138 5.44 -30.20 -15.84
N PHE A 139 6.03 -30.95 -14.91
CA PHE A 139 7.47 -30.94 -14.69
C PHE A 139 8.16 -31.96 -15.59
N LYS A 140 9.30 -31.57 -16.18
CA LYS A 140 10.21 -32.50 -16.83
C LYS A 140 11.22 -33.01 -15.80
N PHE A 141 10.97 -34.19 -15.26
CA PHE A 141 11.90 -34.79 -14.31
C PHE A 141 13.12 -35.36 -15.04
N PRO A 142 14.35 -35.07 -14.58
CA PRO A 142 15.54 -35.73 -15.09
C PRO A 142 15.52 -37.23 -14.75
N GLU A 143 16.27 -38.03 -15.52
CA GLU A 143 16.39 -39.48 -15.27
C GLU A 143 17.02 -39.79 -13.90
N ASN A 144 17.93 -38.92 -13.44
CA ASN A 144 18.65 -39.07 -12.18
C ASN A 144 18.28 -37.94 -11.21
N PRO A 145 17.28 -38.14 -10.32
CA PRO A 145 17.01 -37.22 -9.23
C PRO A 145 18.13 -37.26 -8.17
N ILE A 146 18.19 -36.26 -7.31
CA ILE A 146 19.17 -36.22 -6.21
C ILE A 146 18.51 -36.65 -4.87
N PRO A 147 19.28 -37.17 -3.90
CA PRO A 147 18.80 -37.38 -2.54
C PRO A 147 18.31 -36.07 -1.90
N ILE A 148 17.24 -36.14 -1.11
CA ILE A 148 16.68 -34.95 -0.44
C ILE A 148 17.63 -34.36 0.60
N GLU A 149 18.57 -35.17 1.10
CA GLU A 149 19.62 -34.79 2.03
C GLU A 149 20.62 -33.80 1.40
N GLU A 150 20.77 -33.80 0.07
CA GLU A 150 21.60 -32.83 -0.65
C GLU A 150 20.89 -31.49 -0.89
N VAL A 151 19.57 -31.44 -0.70
CA VAL A 151 18.77 -30.23 -0.87
C VAL A 151 18.89 -29.34 0.37
N GLU A 152 19.08 -28.04 0.16
CA GLU A 152 19.17 -27.03 1.20
C GLU A 152 18.08 -27.18 2.28
N PRO A 153 18.38 -26.85 3.55
CA PRO A 153 17.48 -27.12 4.66
C PRO A 153 16.22 -26.25 4.60
N VAL A 154 15.16 -26.73 5.26
CA VAL A 154 13.86 -26.02 5.39
C VAL A 154 14.05 -24.59 5.92
N GLU A 155 14.94 -24.42 6.88
CA GLU A 155 15.26 -23.13 7.50
C GLU A 155 15.79 -22.10 6.48
N SER A 156 16.56 -22.56 5.48
CA SER A 156 17.08 -21.68 4.42
C SER A 156 15.95 -21.21 3.51
N ILE A 157 15.09 -22.14 3.08
CA ILE A 157 13.94 -21.87 2.21
C ILE A 157 12.94 -20.94 2.89
N CYS A 158 12.63 -21.15 4.18
CA CYS A 158 11.69 -20.32 4.93
C CYS A 158 12.09 -18.83 4.99
N ARG A 159 13.38 -18.48 4.83
CA ARG A 159 13.83 -17.08 4.78
C ARG A 159 13.33 -16.34 3.52
N ARG A 160 12.98 -17.09 2.48
CA ARG A 160 12.37 -16.59 1.23
C ARG A 160 10.86 -16.36 1.37
N PHE A 161 10.26 -16.76 2.49
CA PHE A 161 8.81 -16.67 2.69
C PHE A 161 8.42 -15.37 3.36
N LYS A 162 7.32 -14.82 2.87
CA LYS A 162 6.69 -13.62 3.39
C LYS A 162 5.23 -13.88 3.69
N THR A 163 4.71 -13.38 4.81
CA THR A 163 3.25 -13.25 4.92
C THR A 163 2.80 -11.97 4.22
N GLY A 164 1.79 -12.08 3.38
CA GLY A 164 1.31 -10.97 2.55
C GLY A 164 0.83 -9.76 3.36
N ALA A 165 0.86 -8.60 2.73
CA ALA A 165 0.48 -7.31 3.30
C ALA A 165 -1.02 -7.27 3.68
N MET A 166 -1.34 -7.43 4.97
CA MET A 166 -2.71 -7.47 5.48
C MET A 166 -2.85 -6.49 6.64
N SER A 167 -3.51 -5.36 6.40
CA SER A 167 -3.50 -4.24 7.34
C SER A 167 -4.12 -4.58 8.70
N TYR A 168 -3.49 -4.12 9.78
CA TYR A 168 -4.17 -3.95 11.07
C TYR A 168 -5.41 -3.05 10.89
N GLY A 169 -6.56 -3.53 11.33
CA GLY A 169 -7.89 -2.98 11.00
C GLY A 169 -8.68 -3.90 10.08
N SER A 170 -8.06 -4.41 8.99
CA SER A 170 -8.68 -5.45 8.17
C SER A 170 -8.71 -6.79 8.93
N ILE A 171 -7.56 -7.17 9.49
CA ILE A 171 -7.43 -8.31 10.40
C ILE A 171 -7.29 -7.84 11.85
N SER A 172 -7.64 -8.71 12.78
CA SER A 172 -7.55 -8.47 14.23
C SER A 172 -6.09 -8.33 14.67
N LYS A 173 -5.90 -7.76 15.86
CA LYS A 173 -4.57 -7.63 16.48
C LYS A 173 -3.94 -9.00 16.65
N GLU A 174 -4.72 -9.96 17.14
CA GLU A 174 -4.31 -11.32 17.44
C GLU A 174 -3.80 -12.05 16.19
N ALA A 175 -4.55 -11.99 15.08
CA ALA A 175 -4.12 -12.58 13.82
C ALA A 175 -2.85 -11.90 13.27
N HIS A 176 -2.78 -10.57 13.35
CA HIS A 176 -1.65 -9.81 12.81
C HIS A 176 -0.36 -10.06 13.61
N GLU A 177 -0.43 -10.08 14.94
CA GLU A 177 0.71 -10.35 15.81
C GLU A 177 1.16 -11.82 15.69
N ALA A 178 0.22 -12.76 15.56
CA ALA A 178 0.56 -14.18 15.40
C ALA A 178 1.39 -14.45 14.13
N LEU A 179 1.04 -13.79 13.02
CA LEU A 179 1.82 -13.86 11.77
C LEU A 179 3.23 -13.28 11.96
N ALA A 180 3.35 -12.14 12.65
CA ALA A 180 4.66 -11.53 12.90
C ALA A 180 5.56 -12.41 13.75
N ILE A 181 5.05 -12.95 14.86
CA ILE A 181 5.78 -13.86 15.72
C ILE A 181 6.25 -15.09 14.93
N ALA A 182 5.35 -15.74 14.19
CA ALA A 182 5.68 -16.94 13.41
C ALA A 182 6.79 -16.68 12.38
N MET A 183 6.69 -15.59 11.60
CA MET A 183 7.68 -15.29 10.58
C MET A 183 9.02 -14.87 11.17
N ASN A 184 9.02 -14.12 12.27
CA ASN A 184 10.24 -13.73 12.97
C ASN A 184 10.99 -14.94 13.54
N ARG A 185 10.28 -15.94 14.10
CA ARG A 185 10.88 -17.22 14.55
C ARG A 185 11.54 -17.99 13.40
N LEU A 186 10.97 -17.93 12.20
CA LEU A 186 11.47 -18.63 11.01
C LEU A 186 12.63 -17.92 10.30
N GLY A 187 12.90 -16.65 10.63
CA GLY A 187 13.79 -15.79 9.84
C GLY A 187 13.20 -15.37 8.48
N GLY A 188 11.92 -15.68 8.23
CA GLY A 188 11.15 -15.08 7.15
C GLY A 188 10.66 -13.69 7.53
N LYS A 189 9.66 -13.15 6.81
CA LYS A 189 9.23 -11.76 7.04
C LYS A 189 7.70 -11.65 7.06
N SER A 190 7.15 -10.90 8.02
CA SER A 190 5.75 -10.48 7.99
C SER A 190 5.62 -9.04 7.50
N ASN A 191 4.42 -8.67 7.05
CA ASN A 191 4.15 -7.36 6.45
C ASN A 191 2.97 -6.66 7.14
N THR A 192 3.15 -5.40 7.50
CA THR A 192 2.14 -4.57 8.20
C THR A 192 0.85 -4.34 7.41
N GLY A 193 0.92 -4.42 6.08
CA GLY A 193 -0.07 -3.81 5.21
C GLY A 193 -0.21 -2.29 5.41
N GLU A 194 -1.26 -1.72 4.84
CA GLU A 194 -1.50 -0.27 4.77
C GLU A 194 -2.02 0.34 6.09
N GLY A 195 -1.92 -0.37 7.21
CA GLY A 195 -2.64 -0.04 8.44
C GLY A 195 -1.87 0.75 9.47
N GLY A 196 -0.58 0.98 9.24
CA GLY A 196 0.37 1.32 10.29
C GLY A 196 0.68 0.14 11.21
N GLU A 197 1.53 0.36 12.20
CA GLU A 197 1.84 -0.62 13.24
C GLU A 197 1.93 0.06 14.60
N ASP A 198 1.39 -0.59 15.63
CA ASP A 198 1.46 -0.09 17.01
C ASP A 198 2.91 -0.12 17.51
N PRO A 199 3.49 1.03 17.93
CA PRO A 199 4.87 1.08 18.42
C PRO A 199 5.17 0.15 19.59
N ALA A 200 4.16 -0.25 20.39
CA ALA A 200 4.34 -1.25 21.44
C ALA A 200 4.77 -2.64 20.94
N ARG A 201 4.77 -2.87 19.62
CA ARG A 201 5.23 -4.11 18.98
C ARG A 201 6.73 -4.10 18.66
N TYR A 202 7.38 -2.96 18.77
CA TYR A 202 8.81 -2.78 18.45
C TYR A 202 9.72 -3.38 19.52
N GLU A 203 9.22 -3.50 20.74
CA GLU A 203 9.90 -4.17 21.84
C GLU A 203 9.69 -5.69 21.76
N PRO A 204 10.76 -6.50 21.90
CA PRO A 204 10.64 -7.94 22.07
C PRO A 204 9.85 -8.31 23.34
N LEU A 205 9.14 -9.42 23.28
CA LEU A 205 8.46 -10.02 24.41
C LEU A 205 9.46 -10.67 25.38
N PRO A 206 9.09 -10.87 26.66
CA PRO A 206 9.96 -11.51 27.65
C PRO A 206 10.47 -12.91 27.28
N ASN A 207 9.75 -13.63 26.41
CA ASN A 207 10.13 -14.96 25.91
C ASN A 207 11.06 -14.91 24.68
N GLY A 208 11.47 -13.71 24.22
CA GLY A 208 12.32 -13.51 23.05
C GLY A 208 11.57 -13.36 21.72
N ASP A 209 10.25 -13.56 21.69
CA ASP A 209 9.47 -13.34 20.47
C ASP A 209 9.40 -11.86 20.11
N SER A 210 9.33 -11.57 18.82
CA SER A 210 9.07 -10.22 18.33
C SER A 210 7.73 -10.15 17.62
N LYS A 211 6.92 -9.15 17.99
CA LYS A 211 5.68 -8.80 17.30
C LYS A 211 5.90 -7.78 16.18
N ASN A 212 7.11 -7.24 16.03
CA ASN A 212 7.45 -6.25 15.03
C ASN A 212 7.37 -6.87 13.63
N SER A 213 6.66 -6.24 12.69
CA SER A 213 6.66 -6.72 11.31
C SER A 213 7.94 -6.27 10.62
N ALA A 214 8.64 -7.24 10.00
CA ALA A 214 9.89 -6.97 9.30
C ALA A 214 9.70 -6.09 8.06
N ILE A 215 8.56 -6.23 7.37
CA ILE A 215 8.20 -5.41 6.20
C ILE A 215 7.17 -4.38 6.63
N LYS A 216 7.44 -3.11 6.35
CA LYS A 216 6.52 -2.01 6.59
C LYS A 216 6.07 -1.41 5.27
N GLN A 217 4.76 -1.39 5.05
CA GLN A 217 4.20 -0.92 3.80
C GLN A 217 4.01 0.61 3.79
N VAL A 218 4.32 1.23 2.66
CA VAL A 218 4.08 2.63 2.34
C VAL A 218 3.10 2.65 1.18
N ALA A 219 1.84 3.03 1.46
CA ALA A 219 0.75 3.05 0.50
C ALA A 219 0.14 4.47 0.39
N SER A 220 -0.73 4.70 -0.60
CA SER A 220 -1.29 6.02 -0.93
C SER A 220 -1.97 6.77 0.24
N GLY A 221 -2.49 6.06 1.25
CA GLY A 221 -3.07 6.69 2.44
C GLY A 221 -2.05 7.22 3.45
N ARG A 222 -0.79 6.76 3.39
CA ARG A 222 0.29 7.04 4.37
C ARG A 222 -0.13 6.80 5.84
N PHE A 223 -1.09 5.92 6.07
CA PHE A 223 -1.58 5.63 7.42
C PHE A 223 -0.48 5.03 8.29
N GLY A 224 -0.20 5.69 9.42
CA GLY A 224 0.82 5.25 10.38
C GLY A 224 2.26 5.29 9.85
N VAL A 225 2.51 5.97 8.73
CA VAL A 225 3.86 6.14 8.19
C VAL A 225 4.54 7.31 8.90
N THR A 226 5.31 6.99 9.93
CA THR A 226 6.14 7.94 10.70
C THR A 226 7.62 7.62 10.56
N SER A 227 8.51 8.53 10.97
CA SER A 227 9.96 8.25 11.04
C SER A 227 10.27 6.94 11.79
N GLU A 228 9.64 6.74 12.96
CA GLU A 228 9.85 5.54 13.80
C GLU A 228 9.36 4.27 13.10
N TYR A 229 8.20 4.34 12.46
CA TYR A 229 7.69 3.24 11.63
C TYR A 229 8.69 2.85 10.54
N LEU A 230 9.21 3.82 9.79
CA LEU A 230 10.15 3.56 8.71
C LEU A 230 11.47 2.96 9.21
N VAL A 231 12.01 3.48 10.32
CA VAL A 231 13.26 3.04 10.95
C VAL A 231 13.15 1.61 11.50
N MET A 232 11.98 1.21 11.99
CA MET A 232 11.76 -0.13 12.58
C MET A 232 11.52 -1.24 11.54
N ALA A 233 11.71 -0.95 10.25
CA ALA A 233 11.60 -1.89 9.15
C ALA A 233 12.94 -2.53 8.78
N LYS A 234 12.91 -3.79 8.34
CA LYS A 234 13.98 -4.43 7.57
C LYS A 234 13.77 -4.29 6.06
N GLU A 235 12.52 -4.04 5.66
CA GLU A 235 12.12 -3.82 4.27
C GLU A 235 10.94 -2.85 4.23
N LEU A 236 11.00 -1.88 3.33
CA LEU A 236 9.93 -0.92 3.08
C LEU A 236 9.25 -1.26 1.76
N GLN A 237 7.95 -1.51 1.79
CA GLN A 237 7.21 -1.89 0.58
C GLN A 237 6.35 -0.73 0.06
N ILE A 238 6.71 -0.18 -1.09
CA ILE A 238 5.87 0.75 -1.86
C ILE A 238 4.76 -0.06 -2.51
N LYS A 239 3.51 0.24 -2.14
CA LYS A 239 2.33 -0.48 -2.64
C LYS A 239 1.68 0.28 -3.78
N MET A 240 2.14 0.04 -5.01
CA MET A 240 1.49 0.59 -6.21
C MET A 240 0.09 0.03 -6.39
N ALA A 241 -0.06 -1.29 -6.24
CA ALA A 241 -1.35 -1.95 -6.42
C ALA A 241 -1.47 -3.26 -5.63
N GLN A 242 -2.65 -3.88 -5.69
CA GLN A 242 -2.90 -5.24 -5.20
C GLN A 242 -3.83 -5.98 -6.15
N GLY A 243 -3.66 -7.30 -6.29
CA GLY A 243 -4.40 -8.09 -7.27
C GLY A 243 -5.91 -8.06 -7.15
N ALA A 244 -6.45 -7.92 -5.93
CA ALA A 244 -7.89 -7.89 -5.69
C ALA A 244 -8.60 -6.58 -6.14
N LYS A 245 -7.82 -5.52 -6.39
CA LYS A 245 -8.30 -4.20 -6.84
C LYS A 245 -7.18 -3.33 -7.41
N PRO A 246 -6.62 -3.69 -8.58
CA PRO A 246 -5.69 -2.84 -9.30
C PRO A 246 -6.39 -1.53 -9.70
N GLY A 247 -5.63 -0.43 -9.70
CA GLY A 247 -6.13 0.91 -10.02
C GLY A 247 -7.02 1.54 -8.94
N GLU A 248 -7.03 1.01 -7.71
CA GLU A 248 -7.81 1.54 -6.59
C GLU A 248 -7.03 1.55 -5.28
N GLY A 249 -7.45 2.43 -4.35
CA GLY A 249 -6.88 2.52 -3.01
C GLY A 249 -7.41 1.48 -2.00
N GLY A 250 -6.71 1.41 -0.86
CA GLY A 250 -7.15 0.72 0.35
C GLY A 250 -8.55 1.17 0.81
N GLN A 251 -9.30 0.26 1.45
CA GLN A 251 -10.63 0.55 1.98
C GLN A 251 -10.76 -0.09 3.36
N LEU A 252 -11.11 0.71 4.36
CA LEU A 252 -11.49 0.26 5.68
C LEU A 252 -12.83 0.89 6.08
N PRO A 253 -13.91 0.08 6.18
CA PRO A 253 -15.22 0.58 6.60
C PRO A 253 -15.15 1.26 7.97
N GLY A 254 -15.89 2.37 8.16
CA GLY A 254 -15.85 3.16 9.41
C GLY A 254 -16.18 2.35 10.67
N ARG A 255 -17.05 1.35 10.54
CA ARG A 255 -17.38 0.38 11.61
C ARG A 255 -16.21 -0.49 12.10
N LYS A 256 -15.09 -0.50 11.36
CA LYS A 256 -13.84 -1.17 11.75
C LYS A 256 -12.77 -0.19 12.23
N VAL A 257 -13.05 1.12 12.20
CA VAL A 257 -12.14 2.17 12.66
C VAL A 257 -12.40 2.45 14.14
N TYR A 258 -12.13 1.43 14.96
CA TYR A 258 -12.18 1.51 16.42
C TYR A 258 -11.12 2.49 16.94
N PRO A 259 -11.22 3.00 18.18
CA PRO A 259 -10.27 3.96 18.74
C PRO A 259 -8.79 3.55 18.60
N TRP A 260 -8.45 2.28 18.84
CA TRP A 260 -7.07 1.80 18.65
C TRP A 260 -6.62 1.75 17.19
N ILE A 261 -7.53 1.52 16.24
CA ILE A 261 -7.22 1.59 14.80
C ILE A 261 -7.00 3.04 14.38
N ALA A 262 -7.89 3.93 14.82
CA ALA A 262 -7.79 5.36 14.56
C ALA A 262 -6.47 5.94 15.08
N LYS A 263 -6.06 5.53 16.29
CA LYS A 263 -4.78 5.90 16.91
C LYS A 263 -3.57 5.52 16.04
N VAL A 264 -3.49 4.26 15.59
CA VAL A 264 -2.36 3.78 14.76
C VAL A 264 -2.32 4.47 13.40
N ARG A 265 -3.48 4.88 12.87
CA ARG A 265 -3.60 5.51 11.56
C ARG A 265 -3.54 7.04 11.57
N HIS A 266 -3.48 7.67 12.74
CA HIS A 266 -3.64 9.12 12.89
C HIS A 266 -4.91 9.63 12.19
N SER A 267 -6.04 8.99 12.51
CA SER A 267 -7.36 9.27 11.96
C SER A 267 -8.42 9.37 13.06
N THR A 268 -9.67 9.65 12.67
CA THR A 268 -10.81 9.76 13.59
C THR A 268 -11.54 8.42 13.77
N PRO A 269 -11.91 8.02 15.00
CA PRO A 269 -12.74 6.83 15.23
C PRO A 269 -14.07 6.90 14.48
N GLY A 270 -14.52 5.77 13.94
CA GLY A 270 -15.83 5.63 13.28
C GLY A 270 -15.91 6.16 11.85
N VAL A 271 -14.92 6.94 11.39
CA VAL A 271 -14.86 7.50 10.04
C VAL A 271 -14.25 6.50 9.07
N GLY A 272 -14.92 6.25 7.93
CA GLY A 272 -14.43 5.34 6.91
C GLY A 272 -13.16 5.84 6.24
N LEU A 273 -12.18 4.95 6.04
CA LEU A 273 -10.90 5.29 5.41
C LEU A 273 -10.84 4.72 4.00
N ILE A 274 -10.91 5.61 3.01
CA ILE A 274 -10.70 5.28 1.60
C ILE A 274 -9.41 5.96 1.19
N SER A 275 -8.38 5.17 0.89
CA SER A 275 -7.13 5.73 0.39
C SER A 275 -7.33 6.29 -1.03
N PRO A 276 -6.59 7.34 -1.42
CA PRO A 276 -6.51 7.76 -2.81
C PRO A 276 -6.09 6.57 -3.70
N PRO A 277 -6.59 6.45 -4.95
CA PRO A 277 -6.10 5.44 -5.88
C PRO A 277 -4.59 5.58 -6.18
N PRO A 278 -4.06 6.77 -6.55
CA PRO A 278 -2.63 6.92 -6.78
C PRO A 278 -1.89 7.26 -5.49
N HIS A 279 -0.59 7.00 -5.49
CA HIS A 279 0.33 7.73 -4.64
C HIS A 279 0.45 9.15 -5.19
N HIS A 280 0.19 10.17 -4.38
CA HIS A 280 0.26 11.57 -4.85
C HIS A 280 1.70 12.04 -5.10
N ASP A 281 2.69 11.26 -4.65
CA ASP A 281 4.12 11.44 -4.90
C ASP A 281 4.67 10.43 -5.92
N ILE A 282 3.80 9.83 -6.74
CA ILE A 282 4.19 8.94 -7.85
C ILE A 282 3.24 9.19 -9.03
N TYR A 283 3.59 10.10 -9.92
CA TYR A 283 2.90 10.33 -11.19
C TYR A 283 3.69 9.86 -12.40
N SER A 284 4.95 9.51 -12.21
CA SER A 284 5.83 8.97 -13.24
C SER A 284 6.85 7.97 -12.65
N ILE A 285 7.74 7.46 -13.51
CA ILE A 285 8.77 6.51 -13.07
C ILE A 285 9.89 7.20 -12.28
N GLU A 286 10.19 8.45 -12.62
CA GLU A 286 11.13 9.29 -11.88
C GLU A 286 10.61 9.65 -10.49
N ASP A 287 9.30 9.86 -10.32
CA ASP A 287 8.71 10.06 -8.99
C ASP A 287 8.76 8.78 -8.14
N LEU A 288 8.58 7.60 -8.76
CA LEU A 288 8.79 6.34 -8.05
C LEU A 288 10.26 6.18 -7.63
N ALA A 289 11.20 6.55 -8.49
CA ALA A 289 12.62 6.56 -8.15
C ALA A 289 12.91 7.55 -7.01
N GLU A 290 12.24 8.71 -6.98
CA GLU A 290 12.32 9.66 -5.87
C GLU A 290 11.80 9.05 -4.58
N LEU A 291 10.64 8.39 -4.57
CA LEU A 291 10.14 7.73 -3.35
C LEU A 291 11.05 6.57 -2.91
N ILE A 292 11.64 5.80 -3.83
CA ILE A 292 12.63 4.78 -3.48
C ILE A 292 13.82 5.45 -2.78
N HIS A 293 14.30 6.57 -3.32
CA HIS A 293 15.38 7.35 -2.73
C HIS A 293 14.99 7.91 -1.36
N ASP A 294 13.79 8.48 -1.21
CA ASP A 294 13.28 9.00 0.07
C ASP A 294 13.26 7.94 1.16
N LEU A 295 12.68 6.77 0.85
CA LEU A 295 12.55 5.67 1.80
C LEU A 295 13.91 5.07 2.15
N LYS A 296 14.85 5.06 1.20
CA LYS A 296 16.22 4.62 1.48
C LYS A 296 16.97 5.63 2.37
N ASN A 297 16.76 6.93 2.18
CA ASN A 297 17.28 7.97 3.09
C ASN A 297 16.64 7.86 4.48
N ALA A 298 15.33 7.62 4.55
CA ALA A 298 14.62 7.43 5.83
C ALA A 298 15.02 6.15 6.57
N ASN A 299 15.46 5.12 5.84
CA ASN A 299 16.05 3.93 6.45
C ASN A 299 17.08 3.24 5.53
N HIS A 300 18.34 3.64 5.65
CA HIS A 300 19.44 3.11 4.82
C HIS A 300 19.69 1.60 5.02
N ASN A 301 19.24 1.02 6.13
CA ASN A 301 19.35 -0.41 6.45
C ASN A 301 18.24 -1.27 5.84
N ALA A 302 17.16 -0.67 5.34
CA ALA A 302 16.03 -1.42 4.78
C ALA A 302 16.23 -1.69 3.27
N ARG A 303 15.72 -2.83 2.80
CA ARG A 303 15.46 -3.05 1.37
C ARG A 303 14.22 -2.28 0.93
N ILE A 304 14.17 -1.82 -0.31
CA ILE A 304 12.98 -1.20 -0.92
C ILE A 304 12.30 -2.20 -1.84
N ASN A 305 11.04 -2.52 -1.53
CA ASN A 305 10.19 -3.44 -2.28
C ASN A 305 9.10 -2.65 -3.03
N VAL A 306 8.90 -2.92 -4.31
CA VAL A 306 7.81 -2.33 -5.09
C VAL A 306 6.80 -3.42 -5.45
N LYS A 307 5.57 -3.26 -4.93
CA LYS A 307 4.46 -4.18 -5.18
C LYS A 307 3.64 -3.75 -6.38
N LEU A 308 3.76 -4.49 -7.47
CA LEU A 308 3.00 -4.38 -8.71
C LEU A 308 1.94 -5.50 -8.80
N VAL A 309 1.08 -5.41 -9.80
CA VAL A 309 0.11 -6.46 -10.15
C VAL A 309 0.40 -6.95 -11.57
N SER A 310 0.22 -8.25 -11.79
CA SER A 310 0.32 -8.85 -13.11
C SER A 310 -0.70 -8.23 -14.08
N GLU A 311 -0.19 -7.65 -15.15
CA GLU A 311 -0.90 -7.18 -16.34
C GLU A 311 0.06 -7.20 -17.54
N VAL A 312 -0.42 -7.14 -18.78
CA VAL A 312 0.45 -6.92 -19.94
C VAL A 312 1.28 -5.65 -19.79
N GLY A 313 2.57 -5.72 -20.07
CA GLY A 313 3.49 -4.59 -19.98
C GLY A 313 4.14 -4.43 -18.60
N VAL A 314 3.76 -5.22 -17.60
CA VAL A 314 4.38 -5.19 -16.27
C VAL A 314 5.89 -5.41 -16.31
N GLY A 315 6.41 -6.18 -17.28
CA GLY A 315 7.85 -6.37 -17.43
C GLY A 315 8.58 -5.09 -17.81
N THR A 316 7.96 -4.24 -18.62
CA THR A 316 8.51 -2.91 -18.98
C THR A 316 8.53 -1.99 -17.77
N ILE A 317 7.45 -1.98 -16.99
CA ILE A 317 7.37 -1.22 -15.73
C ILE A 317 8.46 -1.71 -14.77
N ALA A 318 8.61 -3.03 -14.61
CA ALA A 318 9.63 -3.63 -13.74
C ALA A 318 11.06 -3.24 -14.14
N ALA A 319 11.36 -3.10 -15.45
CA ALA A 319 12.64 -2.58 -15.91
C ALA A 319 12.87 -1.12 -15.46
N GLY A 320 11.84 -0.27 -15.52
CA GLY A 320 11.88 1.08 -14.96
C GLY A 320 12.11 1.06 -13.44
N VAL A 321 11.39 0.21 -12.71
CA VAL A 321 11.52 0.04 -11.25
C VAL A 321 12.93 -0.39 -10.85
N ALA A 322 13.54 -1.32 -11.60
CA ALA A 322 14.91 -1.76 -11.36
C ALA A 322 15.93 -0.64 -11.61
N LYS A 323 15.71 0.21 -12.63
CA LYS A 323 16.52 1.42 -12.89
C LYS A 323 16.31 2.51 -11.84
N GLY A 324 15.13 2.55 -11.22
CA GLY A 324 14.84 3.38 -10.03
C GLY A 324 15.45 2.84 -8.73
N HIS A 325 16.31 1.82 -8.82
CA HIS A 325 17.06 1.23 -7.69
C HIS A 325 16.23 0.49 -6.64
N ALA A 326 15.03 -0.01 -6.98
CA ALA A 326 14.33 -0.95 -6.09
C ALA A 326 15.18 -2.22 -5.86
N ASP A 327 15.15 -2.75 -4.63
CA ASP A 327 15.86 -3.97 -4.27
C ASP A 327 15.01 -5.23 -4.54
N VAL A 328 13.69 -5.10 -4.44
CA VAL A 328 12.72 -6.20 -4.63
C VAL A 328 11.54 -5.72 -5.49
N ILE A 329 11.10 -6.54 -6.44
CA ILE A 329 9.89 -6.32 -7.22
C ILE A 329 8.93 -7.47 -6.94
N LEU A 330 7.77 -7.16 -6.37
CA LEU A 330 6.69 -8.13 -6.15
C LEU A 330 5.67 -8.03 -7.27
N ILE A 331 5.42 -9.15 -7.95
CA ILE A 331 4.31 -9.31 -8.89
C ILE A 331 3.16 -10.06 -8.20
N SER A 332 2.06 -9.34 -7.95
CA SER A 332 0.83 -9.95 -7.40
C SER A 332 -0.08 -10.50 -8.49
N GLY A 333 -0.60 -11.71 -8.30
CA GLY A 333 -1.69 -12.26 -9.11
C GLY A 333 -3.05 -11.66 -8.78
N HIS A 334 -3.96 -11.64 -9.76
CA HIS A 334 -5.35 -11.16 -9.62
C HIS A 334 -6.16 -11.84 -8.51
N ASP A 335 -5.78 -13.07 -8.18
CA ASP A 335 -6.46 -13.91 -7.19
C ASP A 335 -6.06 -13.59 -5.74
N GLY A 336 -5.27 -12.54 -5.51
CA GLY A 336 -4.95 -12.02 -4.19
C GLY A 336 -6.17 -11.76 -3.30
N GLY A 337 -6.02 -11.98 -1.99
CA GLY A 337 -7.08 -11.73 -1.01
C GLY A 337 -7.33 -10.23 -0.75
N THR A 338 -8.49 -9.90 -0.18
CA THR A 338 -8.80 -8.55 0.32
C THR A 338 -9.82 -8.58 1.45
N GLY A 339 -9.68 -7.67 2.41
CA GLY A 339 -10.67 -7.47 3.47
C GLY A 339 -11.92 -6.71 2.98
N ALA A 340 -11.75 -5.79 2.01
CA ALA A 340 -12.81 -4.98 1.42
C ALA A 340 -12.41 -4.50 0.00
N SER A 341 -13.25 -4.80 -0.98
CA SER A 341 -13.08 -4.40 -2.38
C SER A 341 -14.40 -4.52 -3.14
N PRO A 342 -14.65 -3.70 -4.17
CA PRO A 342 -15.73 -3.95 -5.12
C PRO A 342 -15.60 -5.34 -5.78
N GLN A 343 -16.72 -6.03 -5.92
CA GLN A 343 -16.75 -7.36 -6.55
C GLN A 343 -16.30 -7.33 -8.02
N THR A 344 -16.57 -6.23 -8.73
CA THR A 344 -16.11 -6.04 -10.12
C THR A 344 -14.60 -6.08 -10.22
N SER A 345 -13.89 -5.47 -9.27
CA SER A 345 -12.43 -5.44 -9.26
C SER A 345 -11.84 -6.79 -8.88
N ILE A 346 -12.43 -7.51 -7.92
CA ILE A 346 -12.02 -8.87 -7.55
C ILE A 346 -12.12 -9.85 -8.74
N LYS A 347 -13.12 -9.66 -9.61
CA LYS A 347 -13.40 -10.61 -10.71
C LYS A 347 -12.80 -10.22 -12.05
N TYR A 348 -12.58 -8.94 -12.31
CA TYR A 348 -12.32 -8.45 -13.66
C TYR A 348 -11.11 -7.51 -13.76
N ALA A 349 -10.24 -7.44 -12.75
CA ALA A 349 -9.03 -6.62 -12.81
C ALA A 349 -7.80 -7.39 -12.33
N GLY A 350 -6.68 -7.21 -13.05
CA GLY A 350 -5.44 -7.96 -12.86
C GLY A 350 -5.45 -9.32 -13.57
N LEU A 351 -4.27 -9.95 -13.63
CA LEU A 351 -4.07 -11.25 -14.30
C LEU A 351 -3.38 -12.30 -13.43
N PRO A 352 -3.35 -13.57 -13.86
CA PRO A 352 -2.55 -14.61 -13.20
C PRO A 352 -1.10 -14.19 -13.01
N TRP A 353 -0.52 -14.52 -11.87
CA TRP A 353 0.88 -14.17 -11.56
C TRP A 353 1.85 -14.90 -12.47
N GLU A 354 1.49 -16.08 -12.99
CA GLU A 354 2.31 -16.86 -13.92
C GLU A 354 2.71 -16.04 -15.16
N LEU A 355 1.80 -15.20 -15.66
CA LEU A 355 2.06 -14.30 -16.79
C LEU A 355 3.01 -13.17 -16.39
N GLY A 356 2.71 -12.49 -15.29
CA GLY A 356 3.45 -11.31 -14.88
C GLY A 356 4.87 -11.64 -14.41
N ILE A 357 5.06 -12.74 -13.69
CA ILE A 357 6.39 -13.14 -13.22
C ILE A 357 7.29 -13.58 -14.38
N ALA A 358 6.73 -14.33 -15.35
CA ALA A 358 7.46 -14.74 -16.54
C ALA A 358 7.87 -13.53 -17.39
N GLU A 359 6.92 -12.64 -17.71
CA GLU A 359 7.19 -11.42 -18.48
C GLU A 359 8.24 -10.53 -17.78
N THR A 360 8.12 -10.37 -16.46
CA THR A 360 9.07 -9.57 -15.66
C THR A 360 10.46 -10.18 -15.70
N ASN A 361 10.59 -11.48 -15.45
CA ASN A 361 11.87 -12.18 -15.50
C ASN A 361 12.50 -12.08 -16.88
N GLN A 362 11.76 -12.38 -17.94
CA GLN A 362 12.22 -12.32 -19.33
C GLN A 362 12.71 -10.90 -19.68
N THR A 363 11.91 -9.87 -19.37
CA THR A 363 12.25 -8.47 -19.69
C THR A 363 13.50 -8.00 -18.98
N LEU A 364 13.63 -8.30 -17.68
CA LEU A 364 14.81 -7.91 -16.90
C LEU A 364 16.08 -8.62 -17.35
N VAL A 365 15.99 -9.88 -17.79
CA VAL A 365 17.11 -10.62 -18.37
C VAL A 365 17.54 -9.98 -19.69
N LEU A 366 16.58 -9.71 -20.59
CA LEU A 366 16.83 -9.05 -21.88
C LEU A 366 17.50 -7.67 -21.73
N ASN A 367 17.23 -6.96 -20.63
CA ASN A 367 17.79 -5.64 -20.36
C ASN A 367 19.04 -5.65 -19.46
N ASN A 368 19.57 -6.82 -19.08
CA ASN A 368 20.67 -6.97 -18.12
C ASN A 368 20.44 -6.23 -16.78
N LEU A 369 19.21 -6.32 -16.27
CA LEU A 369 18.78 -5.75 -14.99
C LEU A 369 18.43 -6.83 -13.96
N ARG A 370 18.23 -8.08 -14.40
CA ARG A 370 17.74 -9.18 -13.55
C ARG A 370 18.64 -9.48 -12.35
N SER A 371 19.96 -9.29 -12.51
CA SER A 371 20.94 -9.55 -11.45
C SER A 371 20.92 -8.56 -10.29
N ARG A 372 20.16 -7.47 -10.39
CA ARG A 372 20.14 -6.37 -9.41
C ARG A 372 18.91 -6.34 -8.51
N VAL A 373 17.90 -7.15 -8.82
CA VAL A 373 16.60 -7.10 -8.16
C VAL A 373 16.15 -8.50 -7.79
N VAL A 374 15.60 -8.64 -6.59
CA VAL A 374 14.91 -9.86 -6.18
C VAL A 374 13.51 -9.85 -6.77
N LEU A 375 13.10 -10.92 -7.45
CA LEU A 375 11.70 -11.08 -7.87
C LEU A 375 10.89 -11.83 -6.81
N GLU A 376 9.78 -11.26 -6.38
CA GLU A 376 8.82 -11.85 -5.46
C GLU A 376 7.50 -12.10 -6.19
N THR A 377 6.77 -13.16 -5.82
CA THR A 377 5.39 -13.36 -6.29
C THR A 377 4.44 -13.73 -5.16
N ASP A 378 3.21 -13.25 -5.25
CA ASP A 378 2.08 -13.69 -4.43
C ASP A 378 0.83 -13.91 -5.31
N GLY A 379 -0.20 -14.57 -4.76
CA GLY A 379 -1.41 -14.90 -5.52
C GLY A 379 -1.81 -16.36 -5.30
N GLN A 380 -2.54 -16.60 -4.20
CA GLN A 380 -3.07 -17.91 -3.83
C GLN A 380 -2.06 -19.08 -3.84
N LEU A 381 -0.75 -18.83 -3.63
CA LEU A 381 0.26 -19.88 -3.41
C LEU A 381 -0.13 -20.76 -2.21
N LYS A 382 -0.25 -22.08 -2.43
CA LYS A 382 -0.81 -23.03 -1.46
C LYS A 382 0.05 -24.26 -1.22
N THR A 383 0.78 -24.70 -2.24
CA THR A 383 1.50 -25.97 -2.23
C THR A 383 2.97 -25.75 -2.58
N GLY A 384 3.83 -26.70 -2.23
CA GLY A 384 5.23 -26.71 -2.66
C GLY A 384 5.35 -26.80 -4.19
N ARG A 385 4.34 -27.37 -4.87
CA ARG A 385 4.24 -27.36 -6.33
C ARG A 385 4.10 -25.94 -6.89
N ASP A 386 3.23 -25.13 -6.30
CA ASP A 386 3.08 -23.72 -6.69
C ASP A 386 4.42 -22.97 -6.57
N LEU A 387 5.20 -23.25 -5.51
CA LEU A 387 6.48 -22.59 -5.29
C LEU A 387 7.54 -23.05 -6.30
N ALA A 388 7.59 -24.35 -6.60
CA ALA A 388 8.49 -24.88 -7.61
C ALA A 388 8.22 -24.22 -8.98
N ILE A 389 6.95 -24.10 -9.38
CA ILE A 389 6.58 -23.42 -10.63
C ILE A 389 6.95 -21.94 -10.58
N ALA A 390 6.66 -21.24 -9.49
CA ALA A 390 7.04 -19.85 -9.31
C ALA A 390 8.56 -19.64 -9.44
N ALA A 391 9.37 -20.52 -8.83
CA ALA A 391 10.82 -20.50 -8.94
C ALA A 391 11.28 -20.66 -10.39
N LEU A 392 10.79 -21.71 -11.07
CA LEU A 392 11.16 -22.02 -12.46
C LEU A 392 10.75 -20.92 -13.44
N LEU A 393 9.68 -20.16 -13.14
CA LEU A 393 9.27 -18.98 -13.91
C LEU A 393 10.06 -17.70 -13.57
N GLY A 394 10.80 -17.66 -12.46
CA GLY A 394 11.76 -16.60 -12.13
C GLY A 394 11.64 -15.96 -10.74
N ALA A 395 10.71 -16.38 -9.88
CA ALA A 395 10.55 -15.84 -8.53
C ALA A 395 11.62 -16.38 -7.56
N GLU A 396 12.06 -15.54 -6.63
CA GLU A 396 13.07 -15.85 -5.61
C GLU A 396 12.51 -15.81 -4.18
N GLU A 397 11.45 -15.00 -3.96
CA GLU A 397 10.72 -14.86 -2.70
C GLU A 397 9.21 -15.08 -2.92
N TYR A 398 8.51 -15.59 -1.89
CA TYR A 398 7.13 -16.08 -2.03
C TYR A 398 6.22 -15.50 -0.94
N GLY A 399 5.12 -14.86 -1.36
CA GLY A 399 4.14 -14.24 -0.47
C GLY A 399 2.90 -15.10 -0.20
N PHE A 400 2.54 -15.24 1.08
CA PHE A 400 1.38 -16.01 1.55
C PHE A 400 0.43 -15.15 2.37
N ALA A 401 -0.80 -14.95 1.89
CA ALA A 401 -1.82 -14.18 2.62
C ALA A 401 -2.95 -15.08 3.14
N THR A 402 -3.79 -15.59 2.24
CA THR A 402 -5.01 -16.32 2.63
C THR A 402 -4.72 -17.64 3.35
N ALA A 403 -3.72 -18.41 2.92
CA ALA A 403 -3.41 -19.71 3.53
C ALA A 403 -3.00 -19.58 5.02
N PRO A 404 -2.07 -18.68 5.42
CA PRO A 404 -1.81 -18.42 6.83
C PRO A 404 -3.04 -17.97 7.63
N LEU A 405 -3.94 -17.16 7.07
CA LEU A 405 -5.19 -16.81 7.75
C LEU A 405 -6.11 -18.01 7.94
N VAL A 406 -6.18 -18.93 6.98
CA VAL A 406 -6.93 -20.19 7.11
C VAL A 406 -6.33 -21.06 8.20
N VAL A 407 -4.99 -21.16 8.27
CA VAL A 407 -4.25 -21.87 9.32
C VAL A 407 -4.58 -21.28 10.71
N LEU A 408 -4.65 -19.95 10.82
CA LEU A 408 -5.06 -19.25 12.06
C LEU A 408 -6.56 -19.36 12.38
N GLY A 409 -7.37 -19.97 11.52
CA GLY A 409 -8.76 -20.31 11.80
C GLY A 409 -9.79 -19.75 10.82
N CYS A 410 -9.41 -18.99 9.78
CA CYS A 410 -10.35 -18.50 8.78
C CYS A 410 -11.10 -19.66 8.10
N VAL A 411 -12.43 -19.56 8.07
CA VAL A 411 -13.34 -20.55 7.44
C VAL A 411 -13.90 -20.08 6.09
N MET A 412 -13.28 -19.06 5.48
CA MET A 412 -13.65 -18.51 4.16
C MET A 412 -15.13 -18.08 4.01
N MET A 413 -15.71 -17.53 5.08
CA MET A 413 -17.10 -17.03 5.08
C MET A 413 -17.30 -15.73 4.26
N ARG A 414 -16.21 -15.03 3.91
CA ARG A 414 -16.19 -13.81 3.06
C ARG A 414 -16.99 -12.60 3.62
N VAL A 415 -17.11 -12.50 4.94
CA VAL A 415 -17.74 -11.37 5.66
C VAL A 415 -16.74 -10.37 6.26
N CYS A 416 -15.50 -10.36 5.77
CA CYS A 416 -14.37 -9.60 6.35
C CYS A 416 -14.63 -8.08 6.46
N HIS A 417 -15.39 -7.52 5.50
CA HIS A 417 -15.75 -6.10 5.43
C HIS A 417 -16.88 -5.72 6.40
N MET A 418 -17.65 -6.69 6.89
CA MET A 418 -18.84 -6.47 7.72
C MET A 418 -18.52 -6.31 9.21
N ASP A 419 -17.26 -6.59 9.60
CA ASP A 419 -16.81 -6.67 10.98
C ASP A 419 -17.40 -7.86 11.78
N THR A 420 -18.00 -8.84 11.10
CA THR A 420 -18.72 -9.97 11.71
C THR A 420 -18.00 -11.31 11.57
N CYS A 421 -16.67 -11.30 11.56
CA CYS A 421 -15.90 -12.53 11.42
C CYS A 421 -16.18 -13.50 12.60
N PRO A 422 -16.68 -14.72 12.35
CA PRO A 422 -17.14 -15.62 13.42
C PRO A 422 -16.01 -16.22 14.27
N VAL A 423 -14.78 -16.14 13.78
CA VAL A 423 -13.58 -16.79 14.33
C VAL A 423 -12.50 -15.78 14.75
N GLY A 424 -12.86 -14.50 14.90
CA GLY A 424 -11.96 -13.48 15.42
C GLY A 424 -10.78 -13.09 14.53
N VAL A 425 -10.73 -13.51 13.26
CA VAL A 425 -9.61 -13.22 12.34
C VAL A 425 -9.74 -11.84 11.67
N ALA A 426 -10.88 -11.55 11.03
CA ALA A 426 -11.07 -10.37 10.19
C ALA A 426 -12.11 -9.40 10.78
N THR A 427 -11.97 -9.07 12.06
CA THR A 427 -12.89 -8.23 12.84
C THR A 427 -12.13 -7.41 13.88
N GLN A 428 -12.64 -6.24 14.20
CA GLN A 428 -12.20 -5.40 15.32
C GLN A 428 -13.15 -5.50 16.51
N ASN A 429 -14.35 -6.07 16.34
CA ASN A 429 -15.30 -6.29 17.42
C ASN A 429 -14.66 -7.09 18.58
N PRO A 430 -14.59 -6.54 19.81
CA PRO A 430 -13.97 -7.20 20.95
C PRO A 430 -14.55 -8.59 21.28
N GLU A 431 -15.87 -8.76 21.21
CA GLU A 431 -16.53 -10.03 21.53
C GLU A 431 -16.23 -11.12 20.48
N LEU A 432 -16.09 -10.73 19.22
CA LEU A 432 -15.71 -11.67 18.16
C LEU A 432 -14.22 -11.99 18.19
N ARG A 433 -13.36 -11.03 18.57
CA ARG A 433 -11.92 -11.25 18.75
C ARG A 433 -11.61 -12.28 19.83
N LYS A 434 -12.40 -12.35 20.91
CA LYS A 434 -12.30 -13.42 21.94
C LYS A 434 -12.45 -14.84 21.37
N LYS A 435 -13.03 -14.99 20.18
CA LYS A 435 -13.19 -16.29 19.49
C LYS A 435 -11.98 -16.67 18.62
N PHE A 436 -10.93 -15.85 18.60
CA PHE A 436 -9.70 -16.19 17.90
C PHE A 436 -9.00 -17.37 18.59
N MET A 437 -8.71 -18.42 17.81
CA MET A 437 -8.09 -19.66 18.29
C MET A 437 -6.76 -19.96 17.57
N GLY A 438 -6.20 -18.97 16.86
CA GLY A 438 -4.97 -19.13 16.12
C GLY A 438 -3.75 -19.09 17.03
N ASP A 439 -2.70 -19.82 16.66
CA ASP A 439 -1.42 -19.87 17.35
C ASP A 439 -0.29 -19.64 16.33
N PRO A 440 0.74 -18.83 16.65
CA PRO A 440 1.93 -18.69 15.80
C PRO A 440 2.54 -20.02 15.35
N ASP A 441 2.56 -21.05 16.21
CA ASP A 441 3.14 -22.36 15.90
C ASP A 441 2.42 -23.07 14.74
N HIS A 442 1.12 -22.83 14.58
CA HIS A 442 0.39 -23.36 13.44
C HIS A 442 0.91 -22.78 12.11
N VAL A 443 1.25 -21.49 12.10
CA VAL A 443 1.83 -20.82 10.92
C VAL A 443 3.27 -21.28 10.70
N VAL A 444 4.04 -21.48 11.78
CA VAL A 444 5.39 -22.08 11.71
C VAL A 444 5.33 -23.46 11.04
N ASN A 445 4.40 -24.31 11.46
CA ASN A 445 4.18 -25.63 10.86
C ASN A 445 3.83 -25.53 9.38
N PHE A 446 2.89 -24.65 9.00
CA PHE A 446 2.53 -24.43 7.59
C PHE A 446 3.75 -24.08 6.73
N MET A 447 4.56 -23.11 7.16
CA MET A 447 5.74 -22.67 6.43
C MET A 447 6.80 -23.77 6.34
N ARG A 448 7.01 -24.54 7.41
CA ARG A 448 7.92 -25.69 7.39
C ARG A 448 7.43 -26.79 6.45
N PHE A 449 6.13 -27.08 6.43
CA PHE A 449 5.55 -28.09 5.54
C PHE A 449 5.64 -27.71 4.07
N ILE A 450 5.32 -26.47 3.72
CA ILE A 450 5.39 -26.05 2.31
C ILE A 450 6.85 -25.97 1.83
N ALA A 451 7.79 -25.57 2.68
CA ALA A 451 9.23 -25.65 2.39
C ALA A 451 9.69 -27.10 2.23
N GLN A 452 9.28 -28.01 3.12
CA GLN A 452 9.62 -29.42 3.01
C GLN A 452 9.06 -30.04 1.71
N GLU A 453 7.84 -29.69 1.31
CA GLU A 453 7.27 -30.14 0.05
C GLU A 453 8.02 -29.55 -1.16
N LEU A 454 8.45 -28.29 -1.09
CA LEU A 454 9.34 -27.72 -2.11
C LEU A 454 10.65 -28.51 -2.21
N ARG A 455 11.27 -28.90 -1.09
CA ARG A 455 12.49 -29.74 -1.09
C ARG A 455 12.28 -31.08 -1.79
N GLU A 456 11.10 -31.69 -1.64
CA GLU A 456 10.76 -32.92 -2.36
C GLU A 456 10.71 -32.71 -3.88
N TYR A 457 10.18 -31.57 -4.35
CA TYR A 457 10.20 -31.21 -5.77
C TYR A 457 11.62 -30.88 -6.26
N MET A 458 12.40 -30.14 -5.47
CA MET A 458 13.81 -29.83 -5.76
C MET A 458 14.63 -31.10 -5.96
N ALA A 459 14.52 -32.06 -5.04
CA ALA A 459 15.21 -33.35 -5.12
C ALA A 459 14.85 -34.12 -6.40
N LYS A 460 13.55 -34.20 -6.72
CA LYS A 460 13.05 -34.85 -7.93
C LYS A 460 13.52 -34.16 -9.22
N LEU A 461 13.64 -32.83 -9.20
CA LEU A 461 14.09 -32.02 -10.33
C LEU A 461 15.62 -31.93 -10.44
N GLY A 462 16.36 -32.44 -9.45
CA GLY A 462 17.82 -32.47 -9.45
C GLY A 462 18.50 -31.17 -8.98
N PHE A 463 17.80 -30.32 -8.21
CA PHE A 463 18.31 -29.04 -7.72
C PHE A 463 18.64 -29.08 -6.23
N ARG A 464 19.84 -28.61 -5.85
CA ARG A 464 20.29 -28.55 -4.45
C ARG A 464 19.85 -27.26 -3.75
N THR A 465 19.71 -26.18 -4.50
CA THR A 465 19.27 -24.87 -3.96
C THR A 465 18.17 -24.26 -4.83
N VAL A 466 17.36 -23.38 -4.25
CA VAL A 466 16.32 -22.63 -4.95
C VAL A 466 16.95 -21.74 -6.03
N ASP A 467 18.14 -21.19 -5.78
CA ASP A 467 18.87 -20.36 -6.76
C ASP A 467 19.19 -21.12 -8.06
N GLU A 468 19.44 -22.43 -7.99
CA GLU A 468 19.63 -23.26 -9.19
C GLU A 468 18.33 -23.46 -9.99
N MET A 469 17.16 -23.34 -9.35
CA MET A 469 15.85 -23.45 -10.01
C MET A 469 15.43 -22.17 -10.73
N ILE A 470 15.87 -21.01 -10.24
CA ILE A 470 15.27 -19.73 -10.62
C ILE A 470 15.41 -19.49 -12.13
N GLY A 471 14.26 -19.33 -12.81
CA GLY A 471 14.20 -19.09 -14.25
C GLY A 471 14.51 -20.32 -15.14
N ARG A 472 14.56 -21.54 -14.57
CA ARG A 472 14.74 -22.80 -15.33
C ARG A 472 13.44 -23.29 -15.98
N THR A 473 12.85 -22.45 -16.85
CA THR A 473 11.61 -22.80 -17.58
C THR A 473 11.75 -24.04 -18.46
N ASP A 474 12.99 -24.45 -18.79
CA ASP A 474 13.28 -25.70 -19.49
C ASP A 474 12.77 -26.95 -18.77
N MET A 475 12.60 -26.88 -17.44
CA MET A 475 12.06 -27.96 -16.59
C MET A 475 10.52 -28.01 -16.57
N LEU A 476 9.85 -27.16 -17.35
CA LEU A 476 8.40 -27.14 -17.50
C LEU A 476 7.99 -27.50 -18.93
N GLU A 477 6.82 -28.14 -19.06
CA GLU A 477 6.12 -28.30 -20.34
C GLU A 477 4.61 -28.14 -20.18
N PRO A 478 3.89 -27.76 -21.25
CA PRO A 478 2.44 -27.86 -21.25
C PRO A 478 2.00 -29.32 -21.08
N ARG A 479 0.93 -29.52 -20.32
CA ARG A 479 0.35 -30.83 -20.04
C ARG A 479 -0.07 -31.55 -21.32
N LYS A 480 0.47 -32.76 -21.53
CA LYS A 480 0.21 -33.60 -22.71
C LYS A 480 -1.13 -34.33 -22.52
N ALA A 481 -2.23 -33.69 -22.93
CA ALA A 481 -3.64 -34.15 -22.91
C ALA A 481 -4.52 -33.32 -21.97
N VAL A 482 -4.89 -32.12 -22.45
CA VAL A 482 -5.95 -31.35 -21.82
C VAL A 482 -7.30 -31.83 -22.38
N ASP A 483 -7.96 -32.75 -21.68
CA ASP A 483 -9.22 -33.37 -22.11
C ASP A 483 -10.38 -32.36 -22.26
N HIS A 484 -10.24 -31.17 -21.66
CA HIS A 484 -11.28 -30.15 -21.71
C HIS A 484 -11.29 -29.41 -23.05
N TRP A 485 -12.42 -29.48 -23.74
CA TRP A 485 -12.63 -28.90 -25.08
C TRP A 485 -12.28 -27.41 -25.22
N LYS A 486 -12.46 -26.58 -24.17
CA LYS A 486 -12.08 -25.14 -24.22
C LYS A 486 -10.59 -24.85 -24.08
N ALA A 487 -9.81 -25.82 -23.60
CA ALA A 487 -8.39 -25.61 -23.33
C ALA A 487 -7.47 -26.12 -24.46
N LYS A 488 -8.06 -26.70 -25.53
CA LYS A 488 -7.32 -27.24 -26.68
C LYS A 488 -6.53 -26.19 -27.47
N GLY A 489 -6.93 -24.92 -27.41
CA GLY A 489 -6.25 -23.83 -28.12
C GLY A 489 -5.40 -22.94 -27.23
N VAL A 490 -5.12 -23.35 -25.99
CA VAL A 490 -4.24 -22.58 -25.10
C VAL A 490 -2.79 -22.83 -25.48
N ASP A 491 -2.02 -21.76 -25.68
CA ASP A 491 -0.58 -21.78 -25.91
C ASP A 491 0.17 -21.19 -24.70
N LEU A 492 1.11 -21.95 -24.14
CA LEU A 492 1.95 -21.51 -23.01
C LEU A 492 3.40 -21.23 -23.43
N SER A 493 3.70 -21.29 -24.73
CA SER A 493 5.05 -21.10 -25.27
C SER A 493 5.68 -19.78 -24.83
N GLN A 494 4.90 -18.69 -24.82
CA GLN A 494 5.35 -17.35 -24.42
C GLN A 494 5.75 -17.28 -22.94
N ILE A 495 5.03 -18.00 -22.06
CA ILE A 495 5.35 -18.05 -20.62
C ILE A 495 6.63 -18.85 -20.39
N LEU A 496 6.84 -19.92 -21.15
CA LEU A 496 7.99 -20.81 -21.03
C LEU A 496 9.23 -20.32 -21.78
N TYR A 497 9.10 -19.27 -22.59
CA TYR A 497 10.19 -18.67 -23.34
C TYR A 497 11.34 -18.26 -22.41
N ARG A 498 12.55 -18.63 -22.82
CA ARG A 498 13.78 -18.26 -22.14
C ARG A 498 14.61 -17.38 -23.08
N PRO A 499 14.91 -16.13 -22.69
CA PRO A 499 15.77 -15.26 -23.48
C PRO A 499 17.14 -15.89 -23.75
N ASP A 500 17.59 -15.82 -25.00
CA ASP A 500 18.95 -16.18 -25.39
C ASP A 500 19.89 -15.01 -25.11
N VAL A 501 20.59 -15.09 -23.97
CA VAL A 501 21.53 -14.07 -23.50
C VAL A 501 22.84 -14.74 -23.09
N PRO A 502 23.99 -14.03 -23.15
CA PRO A 502 25.27 -14.55 -22.69
C PRO A 502 25.23 -15.05 -21.24
N GLU A 503 26.06 -16.03 -20.91
CA GLU A 503 26.10 -16.67 -19.58
C GLU A 503 26.43 -15.69 -18.43
N HIS A 504 27.12 -14.59 -18.72
CA HIS A 504 27.42 -13.55 -17.71
C HIS A 504 26.19 -12.73 -17.29
N VAL A 505 25.07 -12.80 -18.03
CA VAL A 505 23.82 -12.15 -17.64
C VAL A 505 23.13 -12.98 -16.56
N GLY A 506 23.17 -12.47 -15.33
CA GLY A 506 22.55 -13.12 -14.18
C GLY A 506 21.04 -13.29 -14.34
N ARG A 507 20.51 -14.44 -13.90
CA ARG A 507 19.08 -14.82 -14.01
C ARG A 507 18.29 -14.67 -12.71
N TYR A 508 19.00 -14.41 -11.63
CA TYR A 508 18.47 -14.14 -10.30
C TYR A 508 19.32 -13.04 -9.65
N CYS A 509 18.91 -12.52 -8.50
CA CYS A 509 19.62 -11.43 -7.85
C CYS A 509 21.00 -11.87 -7.35
N GLN A 510 22.04 -11.16 -7.76
CA GLN A 510 23.44 -11.46 -7.44
C GLN A 510 24.23 -10.21 -6.99
N ILE A 511 23.73 -9.01 -7.34
CA ILE A 511 24.40 -7.74 -7.13
C ILE A 511 23.45 -6.82 -6.34
N PRO A 512 23.89 -6.23 -5.22
CA PRO A 512 23.08 -5.25 -4.50
C PRO A 512 22.95 -3.95 -5.31
N GLN A 513 21.85 -3.21 -5.11
CA GLN A 513 21.69 -1.88 -5.68
C GLN A 513 22.58 -0.87 -4.96
N ASP A 514 23.24 -0.01 -5.74
CA ASP A 514 23.85 1.22 -5.23
C ASP A 514 22.80 2.34 -5.24
N HIS A 515 22.48 2.87 -4.06
CA HIS A 515 21.47 3.92 -3.87
C HIS A 515 22.07 5.34 -3.86
N GLY A 516 23.40 5.48 -4.02
CA GLY A 516 24.09 6.77 -4.11
C GLY A 516 24.01 7.63 -2.83
N LEU A 517 23.82 7.01 -1.67
CA LEU A 517 23.63 7.72 -0.40
C LEU A 517 24.88 8.46 0.06
N ASP A 518 26.07 8.04 -0.37
CA ASP A 518 27.34 8.74 -0.14
C ASP A 518 27.34 10.18 -0.68
N LYS A 519 26.47 10.47 -1.65
CA LYS A 519 26.31 11.80 -2.25
C LYS A 519 25.25 12.66 -1.57
N ALA A 520 24.48 12.11 -0.63
CA ALA A 520 23.46 12.85 0.10
C ALA A 520 24.11 13.93 0.98
N LEU A 521 23.54 15.14 1.01
CA LEU A 521 24.05 16.24 1.82
C LEU A 521 24.13 15.85 3.31
N ASP A 522 23.19 15.02 3.76
CA ASP A 522 23.18 14.47 5.10
C ASP A 522 24.46 13.70 5.44
N ASN A 523 24.89 12.79 4.55
CA ASN A 523 26.09 11.99 4.76
C ASN A 523 27.38 12.77 4.54
N GLN A 524 27.36 13.75 3.63
CA GLN A 524 28.55 14.56 3.33
C GLN A 524 28.84 15.61 4.40
N VAL A 525 27.80 16.14 5.06
CA VAL A 525 27.93 17.31 5.93
C VAL A 525 27.10 17.18 7.21
N LEU A 526 25.80 16.89 7.11
CA LEU A 526 24.91 17.10 8.25
C LEU A 526 25.16 16.16 9.42
N LEU A 527 25.47 14.88 9.17
CA LEU A 527 25.73 13.90 10.23
C LEU A 527 26.96 14.27 11.06
N ASP A 528 28.05 14.67 10.41
CA ASP A 528 29.29 15.08 11.08
C ASP A 528 29.09 16.39 11.85
N LEU A 529 28.43 17.36 11.24
CA LEU A 529 28.11 18.65 11.85
C LEU A 529 27.20 18.48 13.08
N CYS A 530 26.21 17.59 13.01
CA CYS A 530 25.22 17.38 14.06
C CYS A 530 25.61 16.27 15.05
N LYS A 531 26.83 15.73 14.96
CA LYS A 531 27.34 14.70 15.88
C LYS A 531 27.19 15.09 17.37
N PRO A 532 27.45 16.34 17.81
CA PRO A 532 27.19 16.75 19.20
C PRO A 532 25.74 16.54 19.65
N ALA A 533 24.76 16.87 18.80
CA ALA A 533 23.35 16.66 19.08
C ALA A 533 22.98 15.16 19.10
N LEU A 534 23.50 14.39 18.15
CA LEU A 534 23.22 12.95 18.04
C LEU A 534 23.82 12.12 19.18
N GLU A 535 24.98 12.51 19.71
CA GLU A 535 25.68 11.75 20.76
C GLU A 535 25.34 12.24 22.17
N ARG A 536 25.12 13.55 22.34
CA ARG A 536 25.02 14.19 23.67
C ARG A 536 23.76 15.04 23.86
N GLY A 537 22.93 15.22 22.83
CA GLY A 537 21.75 16.08 22.90
C GLY A 537 22.09 17.57 23.00
N GLU A 538 23.29 17.98 22.60
CA GLU A 538 23.73 19.39 22.63
C GLU A 538 23.10 20.18 21.47
N PRO A 539 22.71 21.46 21.69
CA PRO A 539 22.19 22.31 20.62
C PRO A 539 23.23 22.54 19.52
N VAL A 540 22.81 22.38 18.26
CA VAL A 540 23.62 22.63 17.05
C VAL A 540 22.87 23.60 16.14
N SER A 541 23.57 24.63 15.66
CA SER A 541 23.03 25.60 14.70
C SER A 541 24.02 25.87 13.59
N ALA A 542 23.56 25.86 12.33
CA ALA A 542 24.42 26.11 11.18
C ALA A 542 23.66 26.71 9.99
N THR A 543 24.40 27.35 9.09
CA THR A 543 23.89 27.85 7.80
C THR A 543 24.69 27.20 6.66
N LEU A 544 23.99 26.68 5.65
CA LEU A 544 24.57 25.85 4.59
C LEU A 544 24.00 26.26 3.22
N PRO A 545 24.80 26.20 2.14
CA PRO A 545 24.25 26.35 0.80
C PRO A 545 23.44 25.11 0.41
N ILE A 546 22.41 25.29 -0.42
CA ILE A 546 21.62 24.19 -0.99
C ILE A 546 21.34 24.43 -2.47
N ARG A 547 21.24 23.33 -3.24
CA ARG A 547 20.89 23.32 -4.66
C ARG A 547 19.80 22.28 -4.95
N ASN A 548 19.10 22.44 -6.06
CA ASN A 548 18.00 21.54 -6.44
C ASN A 548 18.44 20.06 -6.61
N THR A 549 19.74 19.81 -6.81
CA THR A 549 20.31 18.46 -6.84
C THR A 549 20.43 17.83 -5.45
N ASN A 550 20.38 18.62 -4.38
CA ASN A 550 20.33 18.14 -3.00
C ASN A 550 18.88 17.79 -2.67
N ARG A 551 18.54 16.51 -2.91
CA ARG A 551 17.23 15.93 -2.61
C ARG A 551 17.22 15.32 -1.23
N VAL A 552 16.03 15.21 -0.64
CA VAL A 552 15.76 14.48 0.62
C VAL A 552 16.58 14.97 1.83
N VAL A 553 16.91 16.27 1.83
CA VAL A 553 17.81 16.86 2.83
C VAL A 553 17.18 16.83 4.23
N GLY A 554 17.96 16.37 5.20
CA GLY A 554 17.61 16.26 6.61
C GLY A 554 17.00 14.92 7.00
N THR A 555 16.65 14.06 6.03
CA THR A 555 15.95 12.80 6.29
C THR A 555 16.84 11.71 6.88
N ILE A 556 18.10 11.57 6.43
CA ILE A 556 19.04 10.62 7.03
C ILE A 556 19.35 11.07 8.46
N LEU A 557 19.64 12.36 8.66
CA LEU A 557 19.84 12.94 9.99
C LEU A 557 18.63 12.67 10.89
N GLY A 558 17.42 12.90 10.38
CA GLY A 558 16.17 12.59 11.07
C GLY A 558 16.05 11.11 11.45
N SER A 559 16.39 10.19 10.54
CA SER A 559 16.37 8.76 10.82
C SER A 559 17.34 8.37 11.94
N GLU A 560 18.50 9.02 11.99
CA GLU A 560 19.53 8.81 13.01
C GLU A 560 19.11 9.33 14.38
N ILE A 561 18.38 10.45 14.43
CA ILE A 561 17.72 10.92 15.66
C ILE A 561 16.69 9.88 16.12
N THR A 562 15.81 9.43 15.22
CA THR A 562 14.77 8.45 15.55
C THR A 562 15.34 7.11 16.02
N ARG A 563 16.43 6.61 15.42
CA ARG A 563 17.09 5.37 15.88
C ARG A 563 17.60 5.47 17.33
N ARG A 564 18.11 6.63 17.72
CA ARG A 564 18.72 6.84 19.05
C ARG A 564 17.69 7.19 20.12
N TYR A 565 16.72 8.01 19.77
CA TYR A 565 15.79 8.62 20.73
C TYR A 565 14.33 8.16 20.56
N GLY A 566 14.06 7.29 19.59
CA GLY A 566 12.71 6.80 19.28
C GLY A 566 11.74 7.93 18.94
N ARG A 567 10.46 7.70 19.23
CA ARG A 567 9.39 8.69 19.07
C ARG A 567 9.59 9.98 19.87
N ALA A 568 10.29 9.93 21.00
CA ALA A 568 10.50 11.12 21.82
C ALA A 568 11.30 12.20 21.07
N GLY A 569 12.21 11.77 20.20
CA GLY A 569 13.10 12.65 19.45
C GLY A 569 14.02 13.45 20.38
N LEU A 570 14.46 14.61 19.92
CA LEU A 570 15.22 15.56 20.72
C LEU A 570 14.31 16.68 21.24
N PRO A 571 14.73 17.43 22.28
CA PRO A 571 14.09 18.69 22.63
C PRO A 571 13.93 19.61 21.41
N GLU A 572 12.91 20.46 21.41
CA GLU A 572 12.63 21.36 20.29
C GLU A 572 13.84 22.27 20.00
N ASP A 573 14.09 22.55 18.73
CA ASP A 573 15.20 23.38 18.24
C ASP A 573 16.62 22.91 18.67
N THR A 574 16.79 21.66 19.13
CA THR A 574 18.12 21.09 19.42
C THR A 574 19.01 21.12 18.19
N ILE A 575 18.47 20.85 17.00
CA ILE A 575 19.20 21.02 15.75
C ILE A 575 18.46 22.05 14.90
N LEU A 576 19.11 23.18 14.62
CA LEU A 576 18.59 24.27 13.80
C LEU A 576 19.48 24.46 12.56
N LEU A 577 19.01 24.04 11.40
CA LEU A 577 19.76 24.14 10.15
C LEU A 577 19.08 25.15 9.23
N ARG A 578 19.85 26.16 8.80
CA ARG A 578 19.44 27.13 7.80
C ARG A 578 20.08 26.78 6.47
N PHE A 579 19.30 26.82 5.40
CA PHE A 579 19.74 26.52 4.05
C PHE A 579 19.49 27.73 3.15
N GLN A 580 20.47 28.05 2.29
CA GLN A 580 20.42 29.17 1.38
C GLN A 580 20.53 28.69 -0.07
N GLY A 581 19.50 28.94 -0.87
CA GLY A 581 19.39 28.51 -2.27
C GLY A 581 18.10 27.72 -2.55
N SER A 582 18.11 26.88 -3.58
CA SER A 582 16.91 26.13 -3.99
C SER A 582 17.02 24.68 -3.52
N ALA A 583 16.08 24.18 -2.74
CA ALA A 583 16.08 22.78 -2.27
C ALA A 583 15.50 21.83 -3.32
N GLY A 584 16.08 20.63 -3.47
CA GLY A 584 15.53 19.58 -4.32
C GLY A 584 14.23 18.99 -3.77
N GLN A 585 13.75 17.94 -4.44
CA GLN A 585 12.57 17.19 -4.00
C GLN A 585 12.73 16.69 -2.56
N SER A 586 11.62 16.58 -1.84
CA SER A 586 11.54 15.92 -0.52
C SER A 586 12.36 16.58 0.60
N PHE A 587 12.61 17.90 0.53
CA PHE A 587 13.27 18.62 1.62
C PHE A 587 12.53 18.43 2.96
N GLY A 588 13.24 17.97 4.01
CA GLY A 588 12.65 17.73 5.33
C GLY A 588 11.68 16.55 5.38
N ALA A 589 11.79 15.57 4.46
CA ALA A 589 10.91 14.41 4.48
C ALA A 589 11.14 13.54 5.73
N PHE A 590 10.05 13.08 6.35
CA PHE A 590 10.05 12.16 7.50
C PHE A 590 10.84 12.61 8.74
N THR A 591 11.13 13.91 8.88
CA THR A 591 11.99 14.37 9.98
C THR A 591 11.25 14.43 11.33
N PRO A 592 11.87 13.93 12.43
CA PRO A 592 11.25 13.82 13.75
C PRO A 592 11.34 15.11 14.56
N LYS A 593 10.74 15.10 15.76
CA LYS A 593 10.85 16.19 16.73
C LYS A 593 12.32 16.49 17.11
N GLY A 594 12.60 17.79 17.24
CA GLY A 594 13.89 18.34 17.67
C GLY A 594 14.78 18.84 16.52
N LEU A 595 14.33 18.64 15.28
CA LEU A 595 14.94 19.22 14.09
C LEU A 595 14.11 20.42 13.59
N THR A 596 14.79 21.52 13.32
CA THR A 596 14.23 22.72 12.70
C THR A 596 15.01 23.04 11.44
N LEU A 597 14.32 23.02 10.31
CA LEU A 597 14.88 23.23 8.98
C LEU A 597 14.33 24.54 8.41
N VAL A 598 15.21 25.49 8.14
CA VAL A 598 14.85 26.80 7.59
C VAL A 598 15.43 26.93 6.20
N LEU A 599 14.60 27.23 5.21
CA LEU A 599 15.01 27.46 3.83
C LEU A 599 14.81 28.93 3.46
N GLU A 600 15.92 29.63 3.28
CA GLU A 600 15.97 30.95 2.67
C GLU A 600 16.18 30.76 1.15
N GLY A 601 15.10 30.83 0.38
CA GLY A 601 15.08 30.44 -1.02
C GLY A 601 13.76 29.83 -1.44
N ASP A 602 13.82 28.78 -2.25
CA ASP A 602 12.67 28.04 -2.79
C ASP A 602 12.87 26.52 -2.67
N GLY A 603 11.79 25.76 -2.59
CA GLY A 603 11.81 24.29 -2.53
C GLY A 603 11.00 23.66 -3.66
N ASN A 604 11.42 22.51 -4.15
CA ASN A 604 10.63 21.77 -5.14
C ASN A 604 9.47 20.99 -4.47
N ASP A 605 8.92 20.00 -5.16
CA ASP A 605 7.81 19.17 -4.70
C ASP A 605 8.16 18.36 -3.43
N TYR A 606 7.12 17.85 -2.77
CA TYR A 606 7.21 16.96 -1.62
C TYR A 606 7.88 17.58 -0.38
N PHE A 607 7.91 18.91 -0.31
CA PHE A 607 8.40 19.65 0.84
C PHE A 607 7.72 19.18 2.14
N GLY A 608 8.51 18.74 3.12
CA GLY A 608 8.00 18.20 4.39
C GLY A 608 7.14 16.92 4.26
N LYS A 609 7.33 16.13 3.19
CA LYS A 609 6.66 14.84 2.99
C LYS A 609 6.75 13.95 4.23
N GLY A 610 5.62 13.44 4.71
CA GLY A 610 5.57 12.56 5.88
C GLY A 610 6.16 13.17 7.17
N LEU A 611 6.12 14.51 7.32
CA LEU A 611 6.67 15.21 8.49
C LEU A 611 6.23 14.53 9.80
N SER A 612 7.21 14.25 10.66
CA SER A 612 7.05 13.38 11.84
C SER A 612 7.41 14.10 13.15
N GLY A 613 7.23 15.43 13.20
CA GLY A 613 7.39 16.25 14.40
C GLY A 613 8.38 17.41 14.28
N ALA A 614 9.15 17.50 13.20
CA ALA A 614 10.06 18.62 12.94
C ALA A 614 9.31 19.92 12.64
N LYS A 615 10.05 21.04 12.67
CA LYS A 615 9.61 22.36 12.22
C LYS A 615 10.29 22.68 10.89
N VAL A 616 9.52 23.02 9.86
CA VAL A 616 10.05 23.34 8.52
C VAL A 616 9.55 24.71 8.08
N ILE A 617 10.47 25.59 7.71
CA ILE A 617 10.21 26.99 7.42
C ILE A 617 10.76 27.32 6.03
N ALA A 618 10.03 28.06 5.21
CA ALA A 618 10.49 28.55 3.91
C ALA A 618 10.12 30.02 3.70
N TYR A 619 11.06 30.84 3.26
CA TYR A 619 10.84 32.24 2.90
C TYR A 619 11.83 32.71 1.81
N PRO A 620 11.48 33.73 1.01
CA PRO A 620 12.36 34.22 -0.05
C PRO A 620 13.64 34.85 0.52
N PRO A 621 14.76 34.84 -0.21
CA PRO A 621 16.00 35.46 0.23
C PRO A 621 15.87 36.94 0.58
N GLU A 622 16.68 37.39 1.53
CA GLU A 622 16.75 38.81 1.86
C GLU A 622 17.10 39.65 0.61
N GLY A 623 16.38 40.75 0.40
CA GLY A 623 16.55 41.60 -0.78
C GLY A 623 15.70 41.20 -2.01
N SER A 624 14.91 40.13 -1.93
CA SER A 624 13.93 39.79 -2.97
C SER A 624 12.93 40.94 -3.18
N THR A 625 12.71 41.35 -4.44
CA THR A 625 11.89 42.54 -4.78
C THR A 625 10.45 42.20 -5.19
N PHE A 626 10.13 40.93 -5.36
CA PHE A 626 8.79 40.48 -5.73
C PHE A 626 7.91 40.23 -4.47
N PRO A 627 6.59 40.42 -4.56
CA PRO A 627 5.67 40.05 -3.48
C PRO A 627 5.63 38.53 -3.31
N ALA A 628 5.95 38.03 -2.11
CA ALA A 628 6.05 36.60 -1.85
C ALA A 628 4.69 35.91 -2.01
N GLU A 629 3.64 36.60 -1.57
CA GLU A 629 2.25 36.14 -1.58
C GLU A 629 1.65 35.97 -2.99
N GLU A 630 2.35 36.41 -4.04
CA GLU A 630 1.95 36.22 -5.43
C GLU A 630 2.85 35.22 -6.18
N ASN A 631 3.85 34.63 -5.51
CA ASN A 631 4.86 33.80 -6.15
C ASN A 631 4.99 32.43 -5.48
N ILE A 632 5.25 31.40 -6.29
CA ILE A 632 5.45 30.04 -5.81
C ILE A 632 6.81 29.95 -5.10
N ILE A 633 6.80 29.46 -3.87
CA ILE A 633 8.00 29.21 -3.07
C ILE A 633 8.26 27.73 -2.82
N ILE A 634 7.19 26.91 -2.77
CA ILE A 634 7.30 25.45 -2.67
C ILE A 634 6.44 24.75 -3.71
N GLY A 635 6.92 23.60 -4.19
CA GLY A 635 6.24 22.80 -5.21
C GLY A 635 4.96 22.10 -4.73
N ASN A 636 4.56 21.09 -5.48
CA ASN A 636 3.34 20.32 -5.29
C ASN A 636 3.47 19.30 -4.14
N VAL A 637 2.33 18.84 -3.64
CA VAL A 637 2.23 17.66 -2.75
C VAL A 637 3.05 17.84 -1.46
N ALA A 638 3.24 19.09 -1.03
CA ALA A 638 3.89 19.42 0.22
C ALA A 638 3.11 18.84 1.42
N PHE A 639 3.84 18.33 2.41
CA PHE A 639 3.31 17.72 3.63
C PHE A 639 2.43 16.49 3.41
N TYR A 640 2.65 15.78 2.29
CA TYR A 640 1.90 14.56 1.99
C TYR A 640 2.01 13.52 3.10
N GLY A 641 0.87 13.15 3.68
CA GLY A 641 0.81 12.10 4.71
C GLY A 641 1.46 12.46 6.03
N ALA A 642 1.74 13.75 6.28
CA ALA A 642 2.43 14.20 7.47
C ALA A 642 1.61 13.93 8.75
N THR A 643 2.26 13.54 9.84
CA THR A 643 1.58 13.07 11.07
C THR A 643 1.70 14.03 12.24
N SER A 644 2.75 14.86 12.26
CA SER A 644 2.97 15.87 13.30
C SER A 644 4.08 16.83 12.87
N GLY A 645 4.13 18.00 13.50
CA GLY A 645 5.14 19.03 13.22
C GLY A 645 4.52 20.35 12.85
N GLN A 646 5.37 21.32 12.51
CA GLN A 646 4.96 22.68 12.19
C GLN A 646 5.57 23.12 10.86
N ALA A 647 4.80 23.91 10.10
CA ALA A 647 5.22 24.43 8.82
C ALA A 647 4.84 25.91 8.66
N TYR A 648 5.79 26.73 8.21
CA TYR A 648 5.59 28.16 8.01
C TYR A 648 6.18 28.59 6.66
N ILE A 649 5.32 28.91 5.70
CA ILE A 649 5.68 29.08 4.29
C ILE A 649 5.27 30.48 3.81
N ARG A 650 6.25 31.35 3.60
CA ARG A 650 6.02 32.72 3.10
C ARG A 650 6.03 32.71 1.58
N GLY A 651 4.86 32.45 1.01
CA GLY A 651 4.59 32.46 -0.43
C GLY A 651 3.54 31.42 -0.81
N LEU A 652 3.36 31.21 -2.12
CA LEU A 652 2.41 30.24 -2.65
C LEU A 652 3.00 28.82 -2.66
N ALA A 653 2.18 27.84 -2.31
CA ALA A 653 2.44 26.43 -2.55
C ALA A 653 1.75 25.93 -3.82
N GLY A 654 2.31 24.89 -4.44
CA GLY A 654 1.72 24.22 -5.60
C GLY A 654 0.40 23.47 -5.31
N GLU A 655 0.06 22.55 -6.19
CA GLU A 655 -1.14 21.70 -6.05
C GLU A 655 -1.02 20.72 -4.88
N ARG A 656 -2.16 20.28 -4.35
CA ARG A 656 -2.25 19.22 -3.33
C ARG A 656 -1.49 19.50 -2.04
N PHE A 657 -1.37 20.77 -1.67
CA PHE A 657 -0.81 21.17 -0.39
C PHE A 657 -1.55 20.48 0.77
N CYS A 658 -0.80 19.86 1.70
CA CYS A 658 -1.32 19.09 2.83
C CYS A 658 -2.27 17.94 2.43
N VAL A 659 -2.10 17.36 1.24
CA VAL A 659 -2.82 16.14 0.87
C VAL A 659 -2.55 15.04 1.90
N ARG A 660 -3.60 14.37 2.39
CA ARG A 660 -3.50 13.35 3.45
C ARG A 660 -2.80 13.83 4.74
N ASN A 661 -2.78 15.13 5.05
CA ASN A 661 -2.27 15.61 6.34
C ASN A 661 -3.06 14.97 7.49
N SER A 662 -2.34 14.44 8.47
CA SER A 662 -2.84 13.70 9.62
C SER A 662 -2.48 14.37 10.96
N GLY A 663 -1.76 15.49 10.96
CA GLY A 663 -1.42 16.16 12.23
C GLY A 663 -0.43 17.33 12.17
N VAL A 664 0.00 17.79 11.00
CA VAL A 664 0.84 19.00 10.90
C VAL A 664 0.00 20.26 11.07
N HIS A 665 0.58 21.24 11.76
CA HIS A 665 0.10 22.61 11.80
C HIS A 665 0.86 23.45 10.77
N ALA A 666 0.17 23.98 9.76
CA ALA A 666 0.79 24.71 8.66
C ALA A 666 0.20 26.10 8.47
N VAL A 667 1.04 27.08 8.14
CA VAL A 667 0.64 28.42 7.66
C VAL A 667 1.29 28.67 6.31
N VAL A 668 0.49 29.10 5.34
CA VAL A 668 0.93 29.39 3.96
C VAL A 668 0.18 30.60 3.39
N GLU A 669 0.79 31.34 2.47
CA GLU A 669 0.19 32.57 1.91
C GLU A 669 -0.71 32.33 0.69
N GLY A 670 -0.76 31.09 0.18
CA GLY A 670 -1.74 30.65 -0.80
C GLY A 670 -1.41 29.26 -1.33
N VAL A 671 -2.38 28.61 -1.98
CA VAL A 671 -2.23 27.21 -2.44
C VAL A 671 -2.88 26.99 -3.80
N GLY A 672 -2.34 26.05 -4.57
CA GLY A 672 -2.91 25.59 -5.84
C GLY A 672 -4.19 24.74 -5.68
N ASP A 673 -4.55 24.01 -6.74
CA ASP A 673 -5.71 23.12 -6.77
C ASP A 673 -5.55 21.98 -5.74
N HIS A 674 -6.67 21.46 -5.23
CA HIS A 674 -6.72 20.29 -4.34
C HIS A 674 -6.03 20.48 -2.98
N GLY A 675 -5.95 21.71 -2.46
CA GLY A 675 -5.48 21.95 -1.09
C GLY A 675 -6.29 21.15 -0.04
N CYS A 676 -5.61 20.58 0.94
CA CYS A 676 -6.18 19.75 2.02
C CYS A 676 -6.97 18.52 1.54
N GLU A 677 -6.71 18.03 0.33
CA GLU A 677 -7.34 16.80 -0.20
C GLU A 677 -7.07 15.61 0.75
N TYR A 678 -8.10 14.84 1.10
CA TYR A 678 -8.02 13.70 2.02
C TYR A 678 -7.39 13.99 3.41
N MET A 679 -7.32 15.24 3.86
CA MET A 679 -6.80 15.56 5.21
C MET A 679 -7.66 14.87 6.30
N THR A 680 -7.00 14.29 7.30
CA THR A 680 -7.63 13.56 8.44
C THR A 680 -7.24 14.10 9.80
N GLY A 681 -6.35 15.09 9.87
CA GLY A 681 -5.90 15.70 11.12
C GLY A 681 -4.96 16.88 10.85
N GLY A 682 -4.63 17.61 11.92
CA GLY A 682 -3.82 18.83 11.84
C GLY A 682 -4.64 20.09 11.61
N ARG A 683 -3.93 21.21 11.47
CA ARG A 683 -4.51 22.54 11.28
C ARG A 683 -3.79 23.27 10.15
N VAL A 684 -4.54 23.84 9.22
CA VAL A 684 -3.95 24.55 8.07
C VAL A 684 -4.54 25.95 7.99
N VAL A 685 -3.69 26.98 8.03
CA VAL A 685 -4.07 28.37 7.82
C VAL A 685 -3.56 28.83 6.45
N VAL A 686 -4.46 29.32 5.60
CA VAL A 686 -4.14 29.88 4.28
C VAL A 686 -4.44 31.37 4.32
N LEU A 687 -3.41 32.20 4.20
CA LEU A 687 -3.48 33.67 4.29
C LEU A 687 -3.74 34.37 2.94
N GLY A 688 -4.21 33.62 1.95
CA GLY A 688 -4.47 34.15 0.61
C GLY A 688 -5.25 33.17 -0.27
N PRO A 689 -5.09 33.23 -1.60
CA PRO A 689 -5.94 32.50 -2.52
C PRO A 689 -5.73 30.98 -2.47
N THR A 690 -6.80 30.24 -2.81
CA THR A 690 -6.81 28.79 -2.97
C THR A 690 -7.15 28.38 -4.41
N GLY A 691 -6.73 27.19 -4.84
CA GLY A 691 -7.21 26.59 -6.07
C GLY A 691 -8.55 25.87 -5.93
N ARG A 692 -8.99 25.21 -7.01
CA ARG A 692 -10.25 24.47 -7.09
C ARG A 692 -10.22 23.19 -6.28
N ASN A 693 -11.41 22.68 -5.96
CA ASN A 693 -11.62 21.38 -5.32
C ASN A 693 -10.91 21.26 -3.96
N PHE A 694 -10.77 22.39 -3.25
CA PHE A 694 -10.20 22.42 -1.90
C PHE A 694 -11.01 21.53 -0.95
N ALA A 695 -10.33 20.85 -0.02
CA ALA A 695 -10.90 19.93 0.98
C ALA A 695 -11.66 18.71 0.41
N ALA A 696 -11.43 18.34 -0.85
CA ALA A 696 -12.03 17.13 -1.40
C ALA A 696 -11.59 15.88 -0.62
N GLY A 697 -12.57 15.10 -0.14
CA GLY A 697 -12.29 13.92 0.68
C GLY A 697 -11.73 14.20 2.07
N MET A 698 -11.66 15.46 2.50
CA MET A 698 -11.22 15.85 3.85
C MET A 698 -12.20 15.28 4.88
N SER A 699 -11.68 14.45 5.79
CA SER A 699 -12.48 13.69 6.76
C SER A 699 -12.06 13.92 8.21
N GLY A 700 -11.08 14.80 8.45
CA GLY A 700 -10.64 15.22 9.79
C GLY A 700 -9.61 16.34 9.74
N GLY A 701 -9.39 16.98 10.89
CA GLY A 701 -8.62 18.24 10.97
C GLY A 701 -9.45 19.46 10.61
N ILE A 702 -8.85 20.65 10.67
CA ILE A 702 -9.51 21.93 10.38
C ILE A 702 -8.62 22.78 9.49
N ALA A 703 -9.21 23.44 8.49
CA ALA A 703 -8.53 24.46 7.70
C ALA A 703 -9.21 25.82 7.87
N TYR A 704 -8.41 26.88 7.87
CA TYR A 704 -8.83 28.26 7.99
C TYR A 704 -8.32 29.03 6.77
N VAL A 705 -9.24 29.58 5.98
CA VAL A 705 -8.90 30.30 4.75
C VAL A 705 -9.29 31.76 4.92
N LEU A 706 -8.33 32.67 4.73
CA LEU A 706 -8.60 34.09 4.69
C LEU A 706 -9.29 34.43 3.35
N ASP A 707 -10.61 34.58 3.36
CA ASP A 707 -11.42 34.86 2.18
C ASP A 707 -11.79 36.35 2.12
N GLU A 708 -10.85 37.19 1.68
CA GLU A 708 -11.08 38.64 1.59
C GLU A 708 -12.12 39.03 0.53
N VAL A 709 -12.34 38.17 -0.49
CA VAL A 709 -13.25 38.42 -1.62
C VAL A 709 -14.66 37.87 -1.37
N GLY A 710 -14.79 36.80 -0.57
CA GLY A 710 -16.07 36.14 -0.26
C GLY A 710 -16.48 35.07 -1.28
N ASP A 711 -15.56 34.58 -2.11
CA ASP A 711 -15.84 33.64 -3.21
C ASP A 711 -15.28 32.23 -2.99
N PHE A 712 -14.65 31.96 -1.83
CA PHE A 712 -14.00 30.68 -1.55
C PHE A 712 -14.95 29.48 -1.67
N HIS A 713 -16.23 29.65 -1.37
CA HIS A 713 -17.26 28.61 -1.48
C HIS A 713 -17.40 28.01 -2.89
N LEU A 714 -17.01 28.74 -3.95
CA LEU A 714 -17.02 28.26 -5.33
C LEU A 714 -15.86 27.31 -5.64
N ARG A 715 -14.78 27.40 -4.85
CA ARG A 715 -13.55 26.62 -5.01
C ARG A 715 -13.50 25.43 -4.04
N CYS A 716 -14.27 25.47 -2.95
CA CYS A 716 -14.31 24.39 -1.96
C CYS A 716 -15.26 23.25 -2.35
N ASN A 717 -14.80 22.01 -2.19
CA ASN A 717 -15.63 20.83 -2.34
C ASN A 717 -16.40 20.52 -1.06
N GLN A 718 -17.69 20.85 -1.02
CA GLN A 718 -18.54 20.74 0.16
C GLN A 718 -19.21 19.36 0.35
N ALA A 719 -18.74 18.33 -0.37
CA ALA A 719 -19.33 16.98 -0.29
C ALA A 719 -19.19 16.36 1.10
N MET A 720 -18.08 16.62 1.81
CA MET A 720 -17.78 16.06 3.13
C MET A 720 -17.52 17.12 4.21
N VAL A 721 -17.44 18.40 3.84
CA VAL A 721 -17.15 19.51 4.75
C VAL A 721 -18.29 20.53 4.73
N ASP A 722 -18.42 21.26 5.84
CA ASP A 722 -19.21 22.49 5.94
C ASP A 722 -18.26 23.69 6.01
N LEU A 723 -18.77 24.85 5.59
CA LEU A 723 -18.08 26.14 5.69
C LEU A 723 -18.75 26.96 6.80
N GLU A 724 -17.96 27.38 7.78
CA GLU A 724 -18.41 28.12 8.96
C GLU A 724 -17.58 29.40 9.13
N ARG A 725 -18.08 30.33 9.95
CA ARG A 725 -17.30 31.47 10.41
C ARG A 725 -16.41 31.06 11.58
N LEU A 726 -15.28 31.71 11.73
CA LEU A 726 -14.41 31.54 12.89
C LEU A 726 -14.94 32.38 14.06
N GLU A 727 -15.71 31.76 14.95
CA GLU A 727 -16.40 32.45 16.07
C GLU A 727 -15.98 31.96 17.46
N ASP A 728 -15.41 30.75 17.55
CA ASP A 728 -14.96 30.18 18.82
C ASP A 728 -13.72 30.93 19.35
N PRO A 729 -13.76 31.51 20.57
CA PRO A 729 -12.64 32.31 21.11
C PRO A 729 -11.32 31.54 21.25
N ASP A 730 -11.37 30.25 21.59
CA ASP A 730 -10.17 29.44 21.77
C ASP A 730 -9.55 29.12 20.40
N GLU A 731 -10.37 28.80 19.40
CA GLU A 731 -9.89 28.63 18.02
C GLU A 731 -9.36 29.94 17.42
N ILE A 732 -10.00 31.08 17.70
CA ILE A 732 -9.53 32.41 17.27
C ILE A 732 -8.11 32.67 17.81
N ALA A 733 -7.90 32.45 19.12
CA ALA A 733 -6.59 32.64 19.75
C ALA A 733 -5.52 31.70 19.16
N GLU A 734 -5.90 30.47 18.81
CA GLU A 734 -5.00 29.53 18.18
C GLU A 734 -4.59 29.95 16.77
N VAL A 735 -5.54 30.36 15.93
CA VAL A 735 -5.26 30.86 14.57
C VAL A 735 -4.38 32.11 14.65
N GLU A 736 -4.68 33.05 15.55
CA GLU A 736 -3.85 34.24 15.77
C GLU A 736 -2.40 33.86 16.13
N ASN A 737 -2.22 32.88 17.03
CA ASN A 737 -0.89 32.41 17.42
C ASN A 737 -0.16 31.72 16.26
N MET A 738 -0.85 30.92 15.45
CA MET A 738 -0.24 30.33 14.25
C MET A 738 0.28 31.40 13.29
N ILE A 739 -0.49 32.47 13.06
CA ILE A 739 -0.11 33.59 12.20
C ILE A 739 1.03 34.41 12.82
N ARG A 740 1.02 34.60 14.15
CA ARG A 740 2.11 35.24 14.89
C ARG A 740 3.43 34.50 14.71
N LEU A 741 3.43 33.19 14.95
CA LEU A 741 4.60 32.34 14.72
C LEU A 741 5.05 32.38 13.25
N HIS A 742 4.11 32.39 12.31
CA HIS A 742 4.44 32.57 10.90
C HIS A 742 5.18 33.89 10.65
N GLY A 743 4.70 35.00 11.21
CA GLY A 743 5.37 36.31 11.15
C GLY A 743 6.75 36.30 11.80
N GLU A 744 6.89 35.69 12.98
CA GLU A 744 8.17 35.58 13.71
C GLU A 744 9.21 34.76 12.94
N TYR A 745 8.80 33.65 12.32
CA TYR A 745 9.73 32.75 11.63
C TYR A 745 10.06 33.18 10.19
N THR A 746 9.20 33.96 9.53
CA THR A 746 9.33 34.27 8.09
C THR A 746 9.43 35.76 7.77
N ALA A 747 9.22 36.63 8.76
CA ALA A 747 9.06 38.07 8.56
C ALA A 747 8.01 38.41 7.48
N SER A 748 6.91 37.65 7.43
CA SER A 748 5.84 37.82 6.45
C SER A 748 5.12 39.17 6.59
N PRO A 749 5.11 40.01 5.53
CA PRO A 749 4.30 41.23 5.50
C PRO A 749 2.79 40.95 5.56
N VAL A 750 2.33 39.82 5.00
CA VAL A 750 0.93 39.41 5.04
C VAL A 750 0.52 39.08 6.47
N ALA A 751 1.32 38.28 7.19
CA ALA A 751 1.07 37.98 8.60
C ALA A 751 1.04 39.26 9.44
N ALA A 752 2.01 40.16 9.24
CA ALA A 752 2.05 41.45 9.93
C ALA A 752 0.79 42.30 9.65
N ARG A 753 0.33 42.37 8.39
CA ARG A 753 -0.90 43.07 7.99
C ARG A 753 -2.13 42.47 8.67
N VAL A 754 -2.25 41.14 8.67
CA VAL A 754 -3.39 40.43 9.25
C VAL A 754 -3.45 40.66 10.76
N LEU A 755 -2.32 40.53 11.46
CA LEU A 755 -2.24 40.73 12.92
C LEU A 755 -2.50 42.18 13.32
N ALA A 756 -2.00 43.16 12.55
CA ALA A 756 -2.23 44.57 12.81
C ALA A 756 -3.72 44.96 12.70
N ASN A 757 -4.49 44.23 11.89
CA ASN A 757 -5.92 44.47 11.65
C ASN A 757 -6.79 43.31 12.15
N TRP A 758 -6.32 42.55 13.15
CA TRP A 758 -6.95 41.30 13.59
C TRP A 758 -8.46 41.38 13.88
N PRO A 759 -8.98 42.42 14.57
CA PRO A 759 -10.42 42.52 14.84
C PRO A 759 -11.30 42.55 13.58
N GLU A 760 -10.80 43.10 12.48
CA GLU A 760 -11.49 43.07 11.19
C GLU A 760 -11.22 41.75 10.45
N MET A 761 -9.95 41.32 10.42
CA MET A 761 -9.51 40.18 9.62
C MET A 761 -10.07 38.85 10.10
N VAL A 762 -10.26 38.67 11.42
CA VAL A 762 -10.83 37.43 11.98
C VAL A 762 -12.20 37.10 11.37
N SER A 763 -13.01 38.12 11.08
CA SER A 763 -14.36 37.95 10.50
C SER A 763 -14.36 37.48 9.04
N LYS A 764 -13.21 37.57 8.36
CA LYS A 764 -12.99 37.16 6.96
C LYS A 764 -12.44 35.74 6.85
N PHE A 765 -12.12 35.08 7.95
CA PHE A 765 -11.71 33.68 7.93
C PHE A 765 -12.93 32.76 7.74
N VAL A 766 -12.81 31.85 6.79
CA VAL A 766 -13.72 30.73 6.60
C VAL A 766 -13.10 29.48 7.21
N LYS A 767 -13.80 28.90 8.18
CA LYS A 767 -13.50 27.60 8.77
C LYS A 767 -14.05 26.49 7.88
N VAL A 768 -13.18 25.57 7.48
CA VAL A 768 -13.55 24.36 6.74
C VAL A 768 -13.59 23.18 7.71
N TYR A 769 -14.79 22.66 7.98
CA TYR A 769 -15.01 21.68 9.04
C TYR A 769 -15.63 20.38 8.51
N PRO A 770 -14.93 19.22 8.56
CA PRO A 770 -15.49 17.96 8.09
C PRO A 770 -16.67 17.48 8.92
N LYS A 771 -17.76 17.08 8.25
CA LYS A 771 -19.05 16.72 8.86
C LYS A 771 -18.95 15.56 9.85
N ASP A 772 -18.34 14.46 9.41
CA ASP A 772 -18.16 13.26 10.23
C ASP A 772 -17.20 13.50 11.41
N TYR A 773 -16.20 14.38 11.22
CA TYR A 773 -15.25 14.76 12.26
C TYR A 773 -15.92 15.63 13.34
N ARG A 774 -16.63 16.69 12.94
CA ARG A 774 -17.40 17.56 13.85
C ARG A 774 -18.34 16.74 14.71
N ARG A 775 -19.14 15.89 14.06
CA ARG A 775 -20.07 14.98 14.72
C ARG A 775 -19.39 14.09 15.75
N MET A 776 -18.23 13.52 15.42
CA MET A 776 -17.47 12.70 16.36
C MET A 776 -16.96 13.50 17.55
N LEU A 777 -16.45 14.72 17.34
CA LEU A 777 -16.00 15.60 18.42
C LEU A 777 -17.16 16.03 19.34
N GLU A 778 -18.33 16.34 18.79
CA GLU A 778 -19.53 16.68 19.55
C GLU A 778 -19.99 15.51 20.44
N ILE A 779 -20.00 14.28 19.89
CA ILE A 779 -20.34 13.09 20.66
C ILE A 779 -19.30 12.84 21.76
N ILE A 780 -18.01 12.97 21.47
CA ILE A 780 -16.95 12.84 22.48
C ILE A 780 -17.16 13.86 23.61
N ALA A 781 -17.37 15.12 23.28
CA ALA A 781 -17.61 16.19 24.27
C ALA A 781 -18.89 15.96 25.08
N GLN A 782 -19.94 15.39 24.48
CA GLN A 782 -21.16 15.01 25.21
C GLN A 782 -20.88 13.89 26.21
N VAL A 783 -20.22 12.82 25.76
CA VAL A 783 -19.87 11.66 26.58
C VAL A 783 -18.91 12.05 27.73
N GLU A 784 -17.99 12.99 27.48
CA GLU A 784 -17.12 13.55 28.51
C GLU A 784 -17.91 14.34 29.57
N LYS A 785 -18.95 15.09 29.17
CA LYS A 785 -19.88 15.74 30.11
C LYS A 785 -20.71 14.75 30.92
N GLU A 786 -20.93 13.55 30.40
CA GLU A 786 -21.61 12.45 31.11
C GLU A 786 -20.68 11.71 32.10
N GLY A 787 -19.41 12.11 32.21
CA GLY A 787 -18.46 11.64 33.22
C GLY A 787 -17.50 10.54 32.76
N LEU A 788 -17.55 10.14 31.49
CA LEU A 788 -16.56 9.23 30.90
C LEU A 788 -15.32 10.00 30.46
N SER A 789 -14.14 9.38 30.43
CA SER A 789 -12.92 10.06 29.99
C SER A 789 -11.97 9.13 29.22
N GLY A 790 -11.06 9.72 28.44
CA GLY A 790 -10.01 8.98 27.73
C GLY A 790 -10.54 7.92 26.77
N GLU A 791 -10.02 6.70 26.86
CA GLU A 791 -10.40 5.61 25.94
C GLU A 791 -11.86 5.16 26.10
N GLU A 792 -12.43 5.29 27.31
CA GLU A 792 -13.84 4.93 27.57
C GLU A 792 -14.78 5.89 26.84
N ALA A 793 -14.49 7.20 26.89
CA ALA A 793 -15.26 8.21 26.17
C ALA A 793 -15.19 8.00 24.64
N LEU A 794 -13.98 7.73 24.11
CA LEU A 794 -13.79 7.44 22.68
C LEU A 794 -14.54 6.18 22.23
N MET A 795 -14.57 5.14 23.07
CA MET A 795 -15.30 3.91 22.76
C MET A 795 -16.82 4.12 22.78
N ALA A 796 -17.34 4.78 23.80
CA ALA A 796 -18.76 5.09 23.91
C ALA A 796 -19.21 5.97 22.73
N ALA A 797 -18.43 7.01 22.40
CA ALA A 797 -18.70 7.86 21.24
C ALA A 797 -18.69 7.07 19.92
N PHE A 798 -17.73 6.15 19.75
CA PHE A 798 -17.68 5.27 18.60
C PHE A 798 -18.92 4.37 18.49
N GLU A 799 -19.34 3.71 19.57
CA GLU A 799 -20.51 2.81 19.54
C GLU A 799 -21.81 3.59 19.32
N GLN A 800 -21.96 4.79 19.88
CA GLN A 800 -23.08 5.68 19.59
C GLN A 800 -23.11 6.08 18.10
N ASN A 801 -21.96 6.48 17.55
CA ASN A 801 -21.85 6.87 16.14
C ASN A 801 -22.06 5.69 15.17
N LYS A 802 -21.57 4.50 15.52
CA LYS A 802 -21.68 3.28 14.70
C LYS A 802 -23.14 2.85 14.49
N ASN A 803 -24.00 3.08 15.47
CA ASN A 803 -25.40 2.67 15.46
C ASN A 803 -26.35 3.72 14.86
N ASP A 804 -25.85 4.89 14.46
CA ASP A 804 -26.69 5.94 13.88
C ASP A 804 -27.00 5.70 12.39
N LEU A 805 -28.30 5.64 12.09
CA LEU A 805 -28.87 5.41 10.76
C LEU A 805 -28.76 6.62 9.81
N ALA A 806 -28.46 7.83 10.31
CA ALA A 806 -28.35 9.06 9.53
C ALA A 806 -27.04 9.18 8.72
N ARG A 807 -26.16 8.16 8.76
CA ARG A 807 -24.93 8.15 7.97
C ARG A 807 -25.20 8.24 6.46
N VAL A 808 -24.73 9.33 5.86
CA VAL A 808 -24.73 9.52 4.40
C VAL A 808 -23.66 8.66 3.71
N SER A 809 -22.62 8.23 4.44
CA SER A 809 -21.57 7.31 3.96
C SER A 809 -21.85 5.86 4.38
N GLY A 810 -22.81 5.24 3.71
CA GLY A 810 -23.10 3.80 3.79
C GLY A 810 -22.05 2.94 3.08
N ASN A 811 -20.82 2.92 3.60
CA ASN A 811 -19.82 1.87 3.37
C ASN A 811 -19.16 1.47 4.70
#